data_AF-A0A094E6Q2-F1
#
_entry.id   AF-A0A094E6Q2-F1
#
_cell.length_a   1.000
_cell.length_b   1.000
_cell.length_c   1.000
_cell.angle_alpha   90.00
_cell.angle_beta   90.00
_cell.angle_gamma   90.00
#
_symmetry.space_group_name_H-M   'P 1'
#
loop_
_entity.id
_entity.type
_entity.pdbx_description
1 polymer ?
#
loop_
_entity_poly.entity_id
_entity_poly.type
_entity_poly.pdbx_seq_one_letter_code
_entity_poly.pdbx_strand_id
1 'polypeptide(L)'
;MASSSALNIAFAGLGAMGLGMASHLVSEGHNVTGYDVYEPSLEKFRAVGGGVSSSPKEAARGNQYLICMVTNSQQAESVLFDSANGAVQALPTNSTVILCSTVPATFLKSVQQKLDDINRSDIHLIDSPVSGGTVRASQGKLTILAAGTESALQQGHEVLKLLSEKLYIIPGGIGTASNVKMINQLLAGIHIAAAGEAMGLAAKAGLNTRQVYDIILTAAGSSWMFENRVPHMLDNDLTPYSALDIFVKDMGIVTSSARSHGFPVPLSSVAEQLYLSASSQGFGREDDSGIVRIFTPSTPTLVHESSKLATLQPDVLTPSATPFEISKVGFVGLGAMGVGMATSLVKAGFNVWGYDVYELSIQKFVAGGGKAIAATSPAEAAREAEVLVLMVQNAAQAEDVLFGAGAAAKSLPEGSIVILNSTVSPTAVRDLSTQLSSLGKGLELIDAPVSGGVARAAKGELTIISSGNELALSKARPILTAMSGQATNLHRISEGVGAASSVKLINQLLAGVHIAAAAEAMAFGAKLGLDTANLYEIIKNAAGGSWMFENRVPAMLNADWTPHSQLAIFVKDLGIVLDEAKRLTYASPLTAAAHQLYLMGASHGWSKDADGGVVRVWELMTGVSVSSSAKTPAAPTHKPREYSPLPLKETLASLPPAAGGADDILSTIRSQVHNPSTPLVIALDDDPTGTQTCHDIAVLTVWDHSTLCKELSTAKGGFFILTNSRALPGPEAKILISEICQNLAKAAAETNKTFQIVLRGDSTLRGHFLEELESAEEVLGEVDAWILAPFFYQGGRYTIDDVHYVAEKDVLVPASQTPFAQDATFGYASSNLRDYILEKSGTRFTPKDIHSITLSDIRLGGPEKVAERLLQFPKGSVVVVNAAAESDMAVFAAGAISAEQHGKRYLYRTGAAFVSSRLGIVGKAPMSAEELDMGYHSGVATTGGLIIAGSYVPKTTAQLASLRERRGGRLHVIELDVGTLIGEGAEAEEVVERAVGEASVKLGEGVDVLVMTSRRLIAGSDAISSLKIGGVVAAALVKVVQGITVRPRYVIAKGGITSSDAATKGLNMKRAMILGQAALGVPIWRCEEETSRHKGVPYIVFPGNVGGDDTLAEVVERWAV
;
A
#
# COMPACT_ATOMS: atom_id res chain seq x y z
N MET A 1 -32.17 23.39 -1.71
CA MET A 1 -31.03 23.84 -2.54
C MET A 1 -31.15 25.35 -2.66
N ALA A 2 -30.22 26.13 -2.09
CA ALA A 2 -30.18 27.57 -2.30
C ALA A 2 -29.68 27.81 -3.73
N SER A 3 -30.42 28.55 -4.55
CA SER A 3 -29.99 28.91 -5.90
C SER A 3 -28.75 29.80 -5.80
N SER A 4 -27.59 29.35 -6.28
CA SER A 4 -26.46 30.25 -6.49
C SER A 4 -26.86 31.25 -7.58
N SER A 5 -26.51 32.52 -7.38
CA SER A 5 -26.72 33.56 -8.38
C SER A 5 -25.88 33.26 -9.63
N ALA A 6 -26.46 33.40 -10.82
CA ALA A 6 -25.72 33.22 -12.07
C ALA A 6 -24.51 34.16 -12.13
N LEU A 7 -23.31 33.59 -12.33
CA LEU A 7 -22.07 34.33 -12.50
C LEU A 7 -21.96 34.91 -13.92
N ASN A 8 -21.29 36.05 -14.07
CA ASN A 8 -20.98 36.68 -15.34
C ASN A 8 -19.49 36.46 -15.66
N ILE A 9 -19.20 35.62 -16.66
CA ILE A 9 -17.88 35.09 -16.97
C ILE A 9 -17.51 35.41 -18.43
N ALA A 10 -16.37 36.04 -18.63
CA ALA A 10 -15.70 36.13 -19.92
C ALA A 10 -14.80 34.91 -20.12
N PHE A 11 -14.78 34.34 -21.32
CA PHE A 11 -13.95 33.20 -21.65
C PHE A 11 -13.15 33.46 -22.92
N ALA A 12 -11.82 33.51 -22.82
CA ALA A 12 -10.94 33.72 -23.96
C ALA A 12 -10.14 32.44 -24.27
N GLY A 13 -10.35 31.90 -25.47
CA GLY A 13 -9.75 30.66 -25.97
C GLY A 13 -10.70 29.48 -25.93
N LEU A 14 -11.58 29.37 -26.92
CA LEU A 14 -12.53 28.27 -27.15
C LEU A 14 -11.91 27.14 -28.00
N GLY A 15 -10.62 26.84 -27.76
CA GLY A 15 -9.96 25.68 -28.33
C GLY A 15 -10.53 24.36 -27.81
N ALA A 16 -9.86 23.24 -28.08
CA ALA A 16 -10.37 21.90 -27.77
C ALA A 16 -10.83 21.72 -26.31
N MET A 17 -10.01 22.16 -25.33
CA MET A 17 -10.40 22.13 -23.91
C MET A 17 -11.28 23.32 -23.52
N GLY A 18 -10.94 24.52 -24.00
CA GLY A 18 -11.63 25.75 -23.61
C GLY A 18 -13.11 25.78 -23.99
N LEU A 19 -13.47 25.24 -25.16
CA LEU A 19 -14.87 25.07 -25.55
C LEU A 19 -15.63 24.17 -24.58
N GLY A 20 -15.02 23.05 -24.14
CA GLY A 20 -15.60 22.16 -23.14
C GLY A 20 -15.85 22.87 -21.81
N MET A 21 -14.85 23.59 -21.30
CA MET A 21 -14.95 24.37 -20.05
C MET A 21 -16.05 25.43 -20.12
N ALA A 22 -16.06 26.24 -21.20
CA ALA A 22 -17.04 27.29 -21.38
C ALA A 22 -18.46 26.74 -21.52
N SER A 23 -18.63 25.64 -22.27
CA SER A 23 -19.93 24.99 -22.46
C SER A 23 -20.47 24.41 -21.16
N HIS A 24 -19.60 23.84 -20.32
CA HIS A 24 -19.99 23.34 -19.01
C HIS A 24 -20.54 24.48 -18.12
N LEU A 25 -19.85 25.62 -18.06
CA LEU A 25 -20.31 26.78 -17.30
C LEU A 25 -21.68 27.29 -17.76
N VAL A 26 -21.94 27.28 -19.08
CA VAL A 26 -23.28 27.61 -19.63
C VAL A 26 -24.32 26.58 -19.17
N SER A 27 -23.99 25.28 -19.19
CA SER A 27 -24.91 24.22 -18.77
C SER A 27 -25.27 24.27 -17.28
N GLU A 28 -24.39 24.80 -16.43
CA GLU A 28 -24.64 25.08 -15.01
C GLU A 28 -25.45 26.37 -14.77
N GLY A 29 -25.88 27.05 -15.84
CA GLY A 29 -26.75 28.22 -15.77
C GLY A 29 -26.02 29.55 -15.56
N HIS A 30 -24.72 29.63 -15.86
CA HIS A 30 -23.95 30.88 -15.79
C HIS A 30 -23.96 31.65 -17.12
N ASN A 31 -23.82 32.97 -17.03
CA ASN A 31 -23.73 33.85 -18.20
C ASN A 31 -22.29 33.88 -18.69
N VAL A 32 -22.01 33.21 -19.82
CA VAL A 32 -20.65 33.12 -20.36
C VAL A 32 -20.56 33.84 -21.71
N THR A 33 -19.63 34.79 -21.83
CA THR A 33 -19.29 35.47 -23.09
C THR A 33 -17.93 35.02 -23.60
N GLY A 34 -17.93 34.26 -24.69
CA GLY A 34 -16.75 33.67 -25.30
C GLY A 34 -16.07 34.55 -26.35
N TYR A 35 -14.76 34.39 -26.46
CA TYR A 35 -13.93 34.91 -27.54
C TYR A 35 -12.94 33.84 -28.00
N ASP A 36 -12.78 33.71 -29.31
CA ASP A 36 -11.72 32.93 -29.94
C ASP A 36 -11.34 33.58 -31.28
N VAL A 37 -10.11 33.39 -31.72
CA VAL A 37 -9.65 33.85 -33.05
C VAL A 37 -10.20 32.99 -34.19
N TYR A 38 -10.71 31.79 -33.88
CA TYR A 38 -11.23 30.81 -34.81
C TYR A 38 -12.75 30.79 -34.79
N GLU A 39 -13.37 31.39 -35.81
CA GLU A 39 -14.84 31.54 -35.92
C GLU A 39 -15.62 30.22 -35.74
N PRO A 40 -15.18 29.05 -36.27
CA PRO A 40 -15.91 27.80 -36.06
C PRO A 40 -16.01 27.37 -34.58
N SER A 41 -15.08 27.79 -33.72
CA SER A 41 -15.21 27.58 -32.26
C SER A 41 -16.30 28.46 -31.66
N LEU A 42 -16.43 29.71 -32.13
CA LEU A 42 -17.50 30.63 -31.72
C LEU A 42 -18.88 30.13 -32.16
N GLU A 43 -19.00 29.59 -33.38
CA GLU A 43 -20.24 28.99 -33.87
C GLU A 43 -20.69 27.81 -33.00
N LYS A 44 -19.75 26.91 -32.65
CA LYS A 44 -20.03 25.79 -31.74
C LYS A 44 -20.45 26.26 -30.36
N PHE A 45 -19.81 27.31 -29.84
CA PHE A 45 -20.16 27.84 -28.53
C PHE A 45 -21.53 28.54 -28.53
N ARG A 46 -21.85 29.27 -29.60
CA ARG A 46 -23.17 29.87 -29.80
C ARG A 46 -24.27 28.81 -29.87
N ALA A 47 -23.99 27.66 -30.50
CA ALA A 47 -24.94 26.55 -30.61
C ALA A 47 -25.32 25.92 -29.26
N VAL A 48 -24.45 26.01 -28.24
CA VAL A 48 -24.75 25.54 -26.88
C VAL A 48 -25.31 26.63 -25.96
N GLY A 49 -25.68 27.79 -26.51
CA GLY A 49 -26.28 28.90 -25.77
C GLY A 49 -25.30 29.91 -25.18
N GLY A 50 -24.01 29.79 -25.49
CA GLY A 50 -22.99 30.76 -25.06
C GLY A 50 -23.09 32.09 -25.79
N GLY A 51 -22.87 33.20 -25.08
CA GLY A 51 -22.65 34.50 -25.69
C GLY A 51 -21.30 34.54 -26.41
N VAL A 52 -21.18 35.29 -27.49
CA VAL A 52 -19.94 35.43 -28.26
C VAL A 52 -19.62 36.90 -28.50
N SER A 53 -18.34 37.20 -28.69
CA SER A 53 -17.83 38.56 -28.91
C SER A 53 -16.79 38.60 -30.01
N SER A 54 -16.54 39.79 -30.57
CA SER A 54 -15.55 39.97 -31.65
C SER A 54 -14.12 40.23 -31.14
N SER A 55 -13.96 40.51 -29.84
CA SER A 55 -12.67 40.78 -29.21
C SER A 55 -12.64 40.38 -27.72
N PRO A 56 -11.45 40.13 -27.13
CA PRO A 56 -11.33 39.89 -25.68
C PRO A 56 -11.87 41.04 -24.83
N LYS A 57 -11.68 42.29 -25.27
CA LYS A 57 -12.22 43.50 -24.64
C LYS A 57 -13.74 43.52 -24.61
N GLU A 58 -14.40 43.09 -25.69
CA GLU A 58 -15.85 42.97 -25.71
C GLU A 58 -16.34 41.84 -24.81
N ALA A 59 -15.68 40.67 -24.82
CA ALA A 59 -15.98 39.57 -23.90
C ALA A 59 -15.86 40.02 -22.44
N ALA A 60 -14.83 40.78 -22.09
CA ALA A 60 -14.56 41.21 -20.73
C ALA A 60 -15.55 42.24 -20.17
N ARG A 61 -16.25 42.99 -21.03
CA ARG A 61 -17.09 44.13 -20.61
C ARG A 61 -18.27 43.64 -19.75
N GLY A 62 -18.28 44.06 -18.48
CA GLY A 62 -19.36 43.74 -17.53
C GLY A 62 -19.27 42.35 -16.89
N ASN A 63 -18.27 41.54 -17.25
CA ASN A 63 -18.03 40.22 -16.65
C ASN A 63 -17.02 40.32 -15.51
N GLN A 64 -17.33 39.72 -14.35
CA GLN A 64 -16.48 39.82 -13.15
C GLN A 64 -15.29 38.85 -13.18
N TYR A 65 -15.39 37.80 -13.98
CA TYR A 65 -14.37 36.80 -14.14
C TYR A 65 -13.92 36.75 -15.59
N LEU A 66 -12.62 36.62 -15.83
CA LEU A 66 -12.05 36.27 -17.13
C LEU A 66 -11.27 34.97 -17.00
N ILE A 67 -11.69 33.94 -17.72
CA ILE A 67 -10.91 32.72 -17.90
C ILE A 67 -10.10 32.85 -19.19
N CYS A 68 -8.78 32.72 -19.08
CA CYS A 68 -7.86 32.71 -20.22
C CYS A 68 -7.32 31.29 -20.43
N MET A 69 -7.73 30.65 -21.53
CA MET A 69 -7.36 29.27 -21.89
C MET A 69 -6.86 29.20 -23.33
N VAL A 70 -5.66 29.70 -23.55
CA VAL A 70 -4.97 29.77 -24.85
C VAL A 70 -3.70 28.89 -24.89
N THR A 71 -3.06 28.77 -26.04
CA THR A 71 -1.96 27.81 -26.24
C THR A 71 -0.65 28.21 -25.53
N ASN A 72 -0.29 29.49 -25.56
CA ASN A 72 1.01 29.96 -25.07
C ASN A 72 0.96 31.38 -24.46
N SER A 73 2.08 31.82 -23.89
CA SER A 73 2.21 33.13 -23.24
C SER A 73 1.98 34.30 -24.19
N GLN A 74 2.37 34.20 -25.47
CA GLN A 74 2.16 35.27 -26.46
C GLN A 74 0.67 35.49 -26.76
N GLN A 75 -0.11 34.40 -26.85
CA GLN A 75 -1.57 34.50 -27.01
C GLN A 75 -2.22 35.06 -25.74
N ALA A 76 -1.78 34.64 -24.55
CA ALA A 76 -2.32 35.15 -23.29
C ALA A 76 -2.02 36.64 -23.13
N GLU A 77 -0.80 37.06 -23.51
CA GLU A 77 -0.38 38.45 -23.55
C GLU A 77 -1.27 39.28 -24.49
N SER A 78 -1.55 38.79 -25.70
CA SER A 78 -2.45 39.46 -26.67
C SER A 78 -3.88 39.56 -26.14
N VAL A 79 -4.43 38.49 -25.57
CA VAL A 79 -5.77 38.47 -24.96
C VAL A 79 -5.90 39.50 -23.84
N LEU A 80 -4.87 39.61 -22.99
CA LEU A 80 -4.91 40.49 -21.82
C LEU A 80 -4.60 41.94 -22.20
N PHE A 81 -3.53 42.20 -22.96
CA PHE A 81 -2.88 43.51 -23.07
C PHE A 81 -2.80 44.09 -24.48
N ASP A 82 -3.44 43.49 -25.50
CA ASP A 82 -3.50 44.14 -26.82
C ASP A 82 -4.01 45.58 -26.70
N SER A 83 -3.33 46.52 -27.36
CA SER A 83 -3.56 47.96 -27.20
C SER A 83 -4.97 48.40 -27.62
N ALA A 84 -5.60 47.72 -28.58
CA ALA A 84 -6.95 48.06 -29.03
C ALA A 84 -8.01 47.19 -28.33
N ASN A 85 -7.70 45.91 -28.16
CA ASN A 85 -8.65 44.84 -27.90
C ASN A 85 -8.35 43.99 -26.65
N GLY A 86 -7.37 44.37 -25.83
CA GLY A 86 -7.01 43.66 -24.61
C GLY A 86 -8.12 43.67 -23.56
N ALA A 87 -8.37 42.51 -22.95
CA ALA A 87 -9.44 42.30 -21.99
C ALA A 87 -9.34 43.21 -20.75
N VAL A 88 -8.12 43.50 -20.27
CA VAL A 88 -7.90 44.29 -19.04
C VAL A 88 -8.39 45.73 -19.16
N GLN A 89 -8.62 46.23 -20.37
CA GLN A 89 -9.13 47.57 -20.61
C GLN A 89 -10.63 47.72 -20.33
N ALA A 90 -11.39 46.62 -20.34
CA ALA A 90 -12.85 46.62 -20.19
C ALA A 90 -13.34 45.81 -18.98
N LEU A 91 -12.44 45.07 -18.33
CA LEU A 91 -12.74 44.35 -17.09
C LEU A 91 -13.19 45.33 -15.99
N PRO A 92 -14.30 45.05 -15.27
CA PRO A 92 -14.75 45.87 -14.14
C PRO A 92 -13.70 45.98 -13.02
N THR A 93 -13.89 46.95 -12.12
CA THR A 93 -13.07 47.10 -10.92
C THR A 93 -13.20 45.89 -10.01
N ASN A 94 -12.09 45.43 -9.42
CA ASN A 94 -12.02 44.24 -8.56
C ASN A 94 -12.44 42.93 -9.27
N SER A 95 -12.18 42.82 -10.56
CA SER A 95 -12.42 41.59 -11.33
C SER A 95 -11.32 40.55 -11.10
N THR A 96 -11.59 39.29 -11.46
CA THR A 96 -10.63 38.18 -11.31
C THR A 96 -10.26 37.59 -12.67
N VAL A 97 -8.96 37.50 -12.96
CA VAL A 97 -8.40 36.80 -14.12
C VAL A 97 -7.88 35.44 -13.67
N ILE A 98 -8.40 34.38 -14.28
CA ILE A 98 -7.98 33.00 -14.05
C ILE A 98 -7.24 32.52 -15.30
N LEU A 99 -5.92 32.36 -15.18
CA LEU A 99 -5.05 31.98 -16.29
C LEU A 99 -4.83 30.46 -16.26
N CYS A 100 -5.48 29.75 -17.18
CA CYS A 100 -5.51 28.28 -17.23
C CYS A 100 -4.46 27.66 -18.18
N SER A 101 -3.84 28.48 -19.03
CA SER A 101 -2.80 28.06 -19.96
C SER A 101 -1.54 27.54 -19.26
N THR A 102 -0.87 26.57 -19.88
CA THR A 102 0.48 26.16 -19.44
C THR A 102 1.50 27.16 -19.99
N VAL A 103 2.06 27.96 -19.08
CA VAL A 103 2.99 29.07 -19.36
C VAL A 103 4.10 29.13 -18.29
N PRO A 104 5.23 29.80 -18.55
CA PRO A 104 6.28 29.96 -17.54
C PRO A 104 5.81 30.78 -16.31
N ALA A 105 6.27 30.43 -15.12
CA ALA A 105 6.00 31.20 -13.91
C ALA A 105 6.47 32.66 -13.99
N THR A 106 7.55 32.94 -14.73
CA THR A 106 8.05 34.30 -15.00
C THR A 106 7.06 35.13 -15.81
N PHE A 107 6.31 34.51 -16.72
CA PHE A 107 5.27 35.19 -17.48
C PHE A 107 4.13 35.66 -16.57
N LEU A 108 3.66 34.81 -15.66
CA LEU A 108 2.63 35.18 -14.67
C LEU A 108 3.06 36.38 -13.80
N LYS A 109 4.33 36.39 -13.37
CA LYS A 109 4.91 37.54 -12.65
C LYS A 109 4.91 38.80 -13.51
N SER A 110 5.20 38.68 -14.81
CA SER A 110 5.15 39.82 -15.74
C SER A 110 3.73 40.33 -16.00
N VAL A 111 2.71 39.45 -15.98
CA VAL A 111 1.29 39.84 -16.07
C VAL A 111 0.91 40.68 -14.85
N GLN A 112 1.28 40.24 -13.64
CA GLN A 112 1.03 41.01 -12.42
C GLN A 112 1.70 42.39 -12.47
N GLN A 113 2.98 42.46 -12.88
CA GLN A 113 3.70 43.73 -13.01
C GLN A 113 3.03 44.67 -14.03
N LYS A 114 2.59 44.14 -15.18
CA LYS A 114 1.90 44.96 -16.20
C LYS A 114 0.55 45.48 -15.72
N LEU A 115 -0.19 44.70 -14.94
CA LEU A 115 -1.43 45.18 -14.30
C LEU A 115 -1.13 46.38 -13.38
N ASP A 116 -0.04 46.31 -12.61
CA ASP A 116 0.39 47.41 -11.75
C ASP A 116 0.81 48.64 -12.58
N ASP A 117 1.59 48.45 -13.64
CA ASP A 117 2.08 49.52 -14.51
C ASP A 117 0.96 50.31 -15.21
N ILE A 118 -0.18 49.66 -15.49
CA ILE A 118 -1.38 50.31 -16.08
C ILE A 118 -2.40 50.76 -15.02
N ASN A 119 -2.02 50.78 -13.74
CA ASN A 119 -2.89 51.14 -12.60
C ASN A 119 -4.15 50.26 -12.48
N ARG A 120 -4.01 48.96 -12.76
CA ARG A 120 -5.05 47.92 -12.62
C ARG A 120 -4.69 46.87 -11.57
N SER A 121 -3.98 47.27 -10.51
CA SER A 121 -3.69 46.42 -9.35
C SER A 121 -4.95 45.91 -8.60
N ASP A 122 -6.13 46.45 -8.94
CA ASP A 122 -7.42 45.96 -8.48
C ASP A 122 -7.81 44.61 -9.12
N ILE A 123 -7.22 44.23 -10.26
CA ILE A 123 -7.50 42.94 -10.90
C ILE A 123 -6.77 41.83 -10.14
N HIS A 124 -7.53 40.85 -9.65
CA HIS A 124 -7.01 39.66 -8.98
C HIS A 124 -6.56 38.61 -9.99
N LEU A 125 -5.27 38.24 -9.98
CA LEU A 125 -4.71 37.21 -10.86
C LEU A 125 -4.60 35.87 -10.14
N ILE A 126 -5.11 34.81 -10.78
CA ILE A 126 -4.94 33.42 -10.36
C ILE A 126 -4.14 32.66 -11.43
N ASP A 127 -3.00 32.11 -11.03
CA ASP A 127 -2.22 31.13 -11.76
C ASP A 127 -2.91 29.76 -11.62
N SER A 128 -3.57 29.29 -12.68
CA SER A 128 -4.52 28.18 -12.59
C SER A 128 -4.36 27.08 -13.67
N PRO A 129 -3.16 26.56 -13.95
CA PRO A 129 -3.00 25.55 -15.00
C PRO A 129 -3.83 24.28 -14.74
N VAL A 130 -4.34 23.70 -15.83
CA VAL A 130 -5.30 22.59 -15.76
C VAL A 130 -4.79 21.28 -16.37
N SER A 131 -5.40 20.16 -15.96
CA SER A 131 -5.18 18.81 -16.49
C SER A 131 -6.51 18.05 -16.59
N GLY A 132 -6.63 17.13 -17.55
CA GLY A 132 -7.81 16.24 -17.69
C GLY A 132 -8.34 16.04 -19.11
N GLY A 133 -7.82 16.77 -20.10
CA GLY A 133 -8.25 16.65 -21.49
C GLY A 133 -9.66 17.18 -21.76
N THR A 134 -10.12 17.04 -23.00
CA THR A 134 -11.37 17.66 -23.50
C THR A 134 -12.63 17.08 -22.87
N VAL A 135 -12.67 15.78 -22.60
CA VAL A 135 -13.83 15.09 -22.00
C VAL A 135 -14.04 15.53 -20.56
N ARG A 136 -12.99 15.58 -19.75
CA ARG A 136 -13.14 16.02 -18.35
C ARG A 136 -13.42 17.52 -18.27
N ALA A 137 -12.90 18.31 -19.22
CA ALA A 137 -13.22 19.73 -19.35
C ALA A 137 -14.71 19.99 -19.55
N SER A 138 -15.37 19.22 -20.44
CA SER A 138 -16.81 19.39 -20.69
C SER A 138 -17.72 18.91 -19.56
N GLN A 139 -17.17 18.19 -18.59
CA GLN A 139 -17.89 17.65 -17.44
C GLN A 139 -17.65 18.44 -16.14
N GLY A 140 -16.82 19.51 -16.17
CA GLY A 140 -16.41 20.20 -14.95
C GLY A 140 -15.53 19.36 -14.02
N LYS A 141 -14.86 18.34 -14.56
CA LYS A 141 -14.08 17.35 -13.79
C LYS A 141 -12.58 17.50 -13.98
N LEU A 142 -12.08 18.70 -14.21
CA LEU A 142 -10.64 18.91 -14.36
C LEU A 142 -9.91 18.70 -13.04
N THR A 143 -8.62 18.40 -13.15
CA THR A 143 -7.68 18.66 -12.07
C THR A 143 -7.12 20.06 -12.28
N ILE A 144 -7.33 20.94 -11.30
CA ILE A 144 -6.91 22.34 -11.34
C ILE A 144 -5.86 22.56 -10.25
N LEU A 145 -4.72 23.12 -10.63
CA LEU A 145 -3.71 23.64 -9.72
C LEU A 145 -3.92 25.14 -9.66
N ALA A 146 -4.14 25.73 -8.49
CA ALA A 146 -4.39 27.16 -8.35
C ALA A 146 -3.44 27.81 -7.35
N ALA A 147 -2.86 28.95 -7.71
CA ALA A 147 -2.04 29.78 -6.85
C ALA A 147 -2.31 31.27 -7.08
N GLY A 148 -2.23 32.07 -6.03
CA GLY A 148 -2.56 33.49 -6.06
C GLY A 148 -2.47 34.11 -4.67
N THR A 149 -2.90 35.36 -4.53
CA THR A 149 -3.14 35.93 -3.19
C THR A 149 -4.36 35.25 -2.56
N GLU A 150 -4.47 35.29 -1.23
CA GLU A 150 -5.63 34.73 -0.51
C GLU A 150 -6.94 35.36 -0.99
N SER A 151 -6.95 36.68 -1.23
CA SER A 151 -8.11 37.40 -1.78
C SER A 151 -8.49 36.93 -3.18
N ALA A 152 -7.51 36.73 -4.07
CA ALA A 152 -7.74 36.25 -5.42
C ALA A 152 -8.34 34.84 -5.41
N LEU A 153 -7.74 33.94 -4.61
CA LEU A 153 -8.20 32.56 -4.48
C LEU A 153 -9.60 32.48 -3.87
N GLN A 154 -9.90 33.30 -2.85
CA GLN A 154 -11.23 33.36 -2.26
C GLN A 154 -12.29 33.82 -3.27
N GLN A 155 -11.98 34.85 -4.05
CA GLN A 155 -12.90 35.39 -5.05
C GLN A 155 -13.10 34.43 -6.24
N GLY A 156 -12.04 33.79 -6.72
CA GLY A 156 -12.12 32.82 -7.82
C GLY A 156 -12.60 31.42 -7.40
N HIS A 157 -12.75 31.14 -6.10
CA HIS A 157 -12.98 29.79 -5.59
C HIS A 157 -14.20 29.11 -6.22
N GLU A 158 -15.31 29.83 -6.37
CA GLU A 158 -16.54 29.28 -6.95
C GLU A 158 -16.32 28.84 -8.41
N VAL A 159 -15.69 29.69 -9.24
CA VAL A 159 -15.40 29.40 -10.65
C VAL A 159 -14.41 28.23 -10.77
N LEU A 160 -13.37 28.19 -9.95
CA LEU A 160 -12.40 27.10 -9.93
C LEU A 160 -13.08 25.77 -9.57
N LYS A 161 -13.96 25.79 -8.55
CA LYS A 161 -14.68 24.61 -8.07
C LYS A 161 -15.65 24.06 -9.11
N LEU A 162 -16.36 24.93 -9.84
CA LEU A 162 -17.27 24.53 -10.92
C LEU A 162 -16.55 23.77 -12.04
N LEU A 163 -15.27 24.05 -12.27
CA LEU A 163 -14.49 23.43 -13.34
C LEU A 163 -13.69 22.21 -12.89
N SER A 164 -13.66 21.90 -11.58
CA SER A 164 -12.76 20.92 -11.00
C SER A 164 -13.46 19.77 -10.29
N GLU A 165 -12.97 18.55 -10.52
CA GLU A 165 -13.17 17.42 -9.60
C GLU A 165 -12.11 17.43 -8.49
N LYS A 166 -10.88 17.83 -8.84
CA LYS A 166 -9.76 17.98 -7.91
C LYS A 166 -9.20 19.39 -8.02
N LEU A 167 -9.32 20.17 -6.94
CA LEU A 167 -8.75 21.51 -6.84
C LEU A 167 -7.61 21.51 -5.82
N TYR A 168 -6.39 21.73 -6.29
CA TYR A 168 -5.21 21.87 -5.44
C TYR A 168 -4.83 23.33 -5.31
N ILE A 169 -4.86 23.85 -4.07
CA ILE A 169 -4.34 25.18 -3.78
C ILE A 169 -2.85 25.06 -3.48
N ILE A 170 -2.02 25.65 -4.34
CA ILE A 170 -0.57 25.57 -4.24
C ILE A 170 -0.04 26.79 -3.47
N PRO A 171 0.60 26.60 -2.30
CA PRO A 171 1.18 27.70 -1.54
C PRO A 171 2.39 28.29 -2.27
N GLY A 172 2.72 29.55 -2.01
CA GLY A 172 3.88 30.25 -2.60
C GLY A 172 3.52 31.41 -3.54
N GLY A 173 2.23 31.62 -3.80
CA GLY A 173 1.72 32.74 -4.60
C GLY A 173 1.85 32.50 -6.11
N ILE A 174 1.70 33.58 -6.88
CA ILE A 174 1.62 33.53 -8.35
C ILE A 174 2.88 32.87 -8.96
N GLY A 175 2.65 31.91 -9.87
CA GLY A 175 3.67 31.15 -10.58
C GLY A 175 3.97 29.79 -9.97
N THR A 176 3.54 29.53 -8.74
CA THR A 176 3.85 28.27 -8.05
C THR A 176 3.03 27.09 -8.59
N ALA A 177 1.77 27.32 -8.98
CA ALA A 177 0.96 26.29 -9.64
C ALA A 177 1.50 25.98 -11.05
N SER A 178 1.94 27.00 -11.79
CA SER A 178 2.68 26.85 -13.05
C SER A 178 3.97 26.05 -12.89
N ASN A 179 4.72 26.24 -11.81
CA ASN A 179 5.91 25.43 -11.51
C ASN A 179 5.56 23.95 -11.26
N VAL A 180 4.53 23.66 -10.47
CA VAL A 180 4.06 22.27 -10.26
C VAL A 180 3.63 21.65 -11.59
N LYS A 181 2.86 22.38 -12.41
CA LYS A 181 2.47 21.93 -13.75
C LYS A 181 3.68 21.65 -14.64
N MET A 182 4.69 22.52 -14.60
CA MET A 182 5.91 22.35 -15.38
C MET A 182 6.66 21.07 -14.97
N ILE A 183 6.78 20.76 -13.67
CA ILE A 183 7.39 19.50 -13.23
C ILE A 183 6.56 18.28 -13.69
N ASN A 184 5.23 18.38 -13.69
CA ASN A 184 4.39 17.34 -14.27
C ASN A 184 4.63 17.17 -15.78
N GLN A 185 4.76 18.28 -16.53
CA GLN A 185 5.01 18.23 -17.97
C GLN A 185 6.43 17.72 -18.30
N LEU A 186 7.42 18.00 -17.45
CA LEU A 186 8.76 17.43 -17.52
C LEU A 186 8.69 15.89 -17.54
N LEU A 187 8.00 15.31 -16.56
CA LEU A 187 7.84 13.85 -16.48
C LEU A 187 7.04 13.31 -17.65
N ALA A 188 5.90 13.93 -17.97
CA ALA A 188 5.06 13.54 -19.09
C ALA A 188 5.82 13.49 -20.42
N GLY A 189 6.59 14.54 -20.74
CA GLY A 189 7.35 14.61 -21.99
C GLY A 189 8.46 13.57 -22.06
N ILE A 190 9.18 13.35 -20.95
CA ILE A 190 10.20 12.29 -20.89
C ILE A 190 9.55 10.91 -21.05
N HIS A 191 8.42 10.64 -20.38
CA HIS A 191 7.75 9.34 -20.43
C HIS A 191 7.21 9.00 -21.83
N ILE A 192 6.62 9.97 -22.55
CA ILE A 192 6.16 9.76 -23.94
C ILE A 192 7.35 9.47 -24.86
N ALA A 193 8.42 10.26 -24.77
CA ALA A 193 9.61 10.06 -25.59
C ALA A 193 10.32 8.72 -25.26
N ALA A 194 10.37 8.33 -23.98
CA ALA A 194 10.87 7.03 -23.53
C ALA A 194 10.01 5.88 -24.03
N ALA A 195 8.67 6.03 -24.06
CA ALA A 195 7.78 5.06 -24.68
C ALA A 195 8.07 4.90 -26.18
N GLY A 196 8.28 5.99 -26.91
CA GLY A 196 8.69 5.95 -28.32
C GLY A 196 10.03 5.22 -28.53
N GLU A 197 11.05 5.52 -27.72
CA GLU A 197 12.36 4.86 -27.76
C GLU A 197 12.25 3.37 -27.42
N ALA A 198 11.43 3.01 -26.43
CA ALA A 198 11.22 1.64 -25.99
C ALA A 198 10.48 0.82 -27.05
N MET A 199 9.37 1.33 -27.58
CA MET A 199 8.55 0.61 -28.56
C MET A 199 9.23 0.52 -29.92
N GLY A 200 9.98 1.55 -30.32
CA GLY A 200 10.81 1.50 -31.52
C GLY A 200 11.92 0.45 -31.40
N LEU A 201 12.60 0.37 -30.25
CA LEU A 201 13.62 -0.65 -30.00
C LEU A 201 13.00 -2.05 -29.98
N ALA A 202 11.83 -2.22 -29.36
CA ALA A 202 11.11 -3.50 -29.33
C ALA A 202 10.80 -3.99 -30.75
N ALA A 203 10.26 -3.11 -31.59
CA ALA A 203 9.94 -3.44 -32.98
C ALA A 203 11.21 -3.74 -33.80
N LYS A 204 12.28 -2.96 -33.60
CA LYS A 204 13.59 -3.18 -34.24
C LYS A 204 14.24 -4.51 -33.81
N ALA A 205 14.00 -4.94 -32.58
CA ALA A 205 14.41 -6.24 -32.05
C ALA A 205 13.55 -7.41 -32.56
N GLY A 206 12.51 -7.13 -33.36
CA GLY A 206 11.64 -8.15 -33.96
C GLY A 206 10.55 -8.68 -33.04
N LEU A 207 10.24 -7.98 -31.95
CA LEU A 207 9.23 -8.41 -30.98
C LEU A 207 7.81 -8.02 -31.45
N ASN A 208 6.81 -8.82 -31.06
CA ASN A 208 5.43 -8.35 -31.09
C ASN A 208 5.22 -7.18 -30.11
N THR A 209 4.99 -5.99 -30.67
CA THR A 209 4.87 -4.75 -29.88
C THR A 209 3.61 -4.68 -29.04
N ARG A 210 2.51 -5.32 -29.45
CA ARG A 210 1.29 -5.37 -28.63
C ARG A 210 1.49 -6.25 -27.41
N GLN A 211 2.14 -7.39 -27.57
CA GLN A 211 2.49 -8.25 -26.45
C GLN A 211 3.46 -7.57 -25.47
N VAL A 212 4.45 -6.81 -25.99
CA VAL A 212 5.35 -5.99 -25.17
C VAL A 212 4.58 -4.94 -24.35
N TYR A 213 3.62 -4.26 -24.98
CA TYR A 213 2.74 -3.31 -24.29
C TYR A 213 1.97 -3.97 -23.14
N ASP A 214 1.30 -5.09 -23.40
CA ASP A 214 0.49 -5.80 -22.41
C ASP A 214 1.32 -6.27 -21.19
N ILE A 215 2.56 -6.72 -21.44
CA ILE A 215 3.49 -7.12 -20.38
C ILE A 215 3.92 -5.90 -19.55
N ILE A 216 4.30 -4.80 -20.21
CA ILE A 216 4.84 -3.61 -19.53
C ILE A 216 3.78 -2.94 -18.63
N LEU A 217 2.50 -2.96 -19.00
CA LEU A 217 1.42 -2.40 -18.17
C LEU A 217 1.41 -2.94 -16.73
N THR A 218 1.82 -4.19 -16.54
CA THR A 218 1.88 -4.85 -15.22
C THR A 218 3.29 -4.91 -14.63
N ALA A 219 4.26 -4.28 -15.30
CA ALA A 219 5.67 -4.30 -14.94
C ALA A 219 6.18 -2.93 -14.49
N ALA A 220 7.41 -2.94 -14.00
CA ALA A 220 8.05 -1.79 -13.35
C ALA A 220 8.28 -0.61 -14.32
N GLY A 221 8.32 -0.87 -15.63
CA GLY A 221 8.44 0.14 -16.68
C GLY A 221 7.15 0.91 -16.99
N SER A 222 6.00 0.56 -16.39
CA SER A 222 4.73 1.25 -16.68
C SER A 222 4.73 2.72 -16.25
N SER A 223 4.05 3.56 -17.04
CA SER A 223 3.71 4.95 -16.72
C SER A 223 2.36 5.32 -17.31
N TRP A 224 1.73 6.36 -16.77
CA TRP A 224 0.44 6.84 -17.29
C TRP A 224 0.54 7.18 -18.79
N MET A 225 1.65 7.79 -19.21
CA MET A 225 1.89 8.11 -20.62
C MET A 225 2.15 6.88 -21.49
N PHE A 226 2.79 5.85 -20.96
CA PHE A 226 2.96 4.59 -21.69
C PHE A 226 1.61 3.93 -21.96
N GLU A 227 0.79 3.78 -20.94
CA GLU A 227 -0.57 3.24 -21.05
C GLU A 227 -1.42 4.04 -22.05
N ASN A 228 -1.32 5.37 -22.01
CA ASN A 228 -2.16 6.21 -22.84
C ASN A 228 -1.68 6.36 -24.29
N ARG A 229 -0.37 6.49 -24.55
CA ARG A 229 0.17 6.82 -25.88
C ARG A 229 0.59 5.64 -26.72
N VAL A 230 1.02 4.54 -26.11
CA VAL A 230 1.45 3.37 -26.88
C VAL A 230 0.31 2.77 -27.73
N PRO A 231 -0.97 2.72 -27.30
CA PRO A 231 -2.06 2.29 -28.17
C PRO A 231 -2.11 3.05 -29.50
N HIS A 232 -1.89 4.37 -29.49
CA HIS A 232 -1.86 5.17 -30.72
C HIS A 232 -0.71 4.75 -31.64
N MET A 233 0.47 4.41 -31.09
CA MET A 233 1.61 3.87 -31.84
C MET A 233 1.30 2.48 -32.43
N LEU A 234 0.64 1.62 -31.65
CA LEU A 234 0.28 0.25 -32.04
C LEU A 234 -0.77 0.22 -33.15
N ASP A 235 -1.67 1.21 -33.16
CA ASP A 235 -2.78 1.31 -34.11
C ASP A 235 -2.46 2.28 -35.27
N ASN A 236 -1.34 3.00 -35.17
CA ASN A 236 -0.93 4.07 -36.08
C ASN A 236 -2.01 5.16 -36.23
N ASP A 237 -2.70 5.49 -35.13
CA ASP A 237 -3.65 6.60 -35.06
C ASP A 237 -2.89 7.89 -34.71
N LEU A 238 -2.78 8.79 -35.69
CA LEU A 238 -2.08 10.07 -35.57
C LEU A 238 -3.06 11.25 -35.37
N THR A 239 -4.32 10.95 -35.07
CA THR A 239 -5.34 11.96 -34.74
C THR A 239 -4.91 12.71 -33.47
N PRO A 240 -4.71 14.05 -33.53
CA PRO A 240 -4.11 14.78 -32.42
C PRO A 240 -5.11 14.97 -31.28
N TYR A 241 -5.05 14.09 -30.27
CA TYR A 241 -5.67 14.34 -28.96
C TYR A 241 -4.78 15.27 -28.13
N SER A 242 -3.47 15.18 -28.36
CA SER A 242 -2.45 16.13 -27.90
C SER A 242 -1.40 16.25 -29.00
N ALA A 243 -1.26 17.43 -29.61
CA ALA A 243 -0.34 17.62 -30.72
C ALA A 243 1.11 17.57 -30.26
N LEU A 244 2.00 17.05 -31.10
CA LEU A 244 3.43 16.94 -30.81
C LEU A 244 4.07 18.30 -30.44
N ASP A 245 3.65 19.39 -31.10
CA ASP A 245 4.14 20.75 -30.82
C ASP A 245 3.76 21.26 -29.41
N ILE A 246 2.80 20.64 -28.72
CA ILE A 246 2.54 20.93 -27.31
C ILE A 246 3.75 20.56 -26.46
N PHE A 247 4.41 19.45 -26.76
CA PHE A 247 5.63 19.03 -26.04
C PHE A 247 6.87 19.77 -26.51
N VAL A 248 6.92 20.29 -27.75
CA VAL A 248 7.93 21.29 -28.14
C VAL A 248 7.82 22.52 -27.22
N LYS A 249 6.61 23.03 -27.02
CA LYS A 249 6.35 24.17 -26.13
C LYS A 249 6.68 23.84 -24.67
N ASP A 250 6.12 22.76 -24.13
CA ASP A 250 6.19 22.48 -22.69
C ASP A 250 7.60 22.07 -22.25
N MET A 251 8.30 21.26 -23.05
CA MET A 251 9.71 20.96 -22.76
C MET A 251 10.58 22.20 -22.91
N GLY A 252 10.27 23.10 -23.86
CA GLY A 252 10.94 24.40 -23.96
C GLY A 252 10.73 25.29 -22.72
N ILE A 253 9.55 25.25 -22.08
CA ILE A 253 9.31 25.93 -20.80
C ILE A 253 10.19 25.32 -19.70
N VAL A 254 10.26 23.99 -19.63
CA VAL A 254 11.08 23.26 -18.65
C VAL A 254 12.55 23.65 -18.79
N THR A 255 13.15 23.52 -19.99
CA THR A 255 14.58 23.76 -20.19
C THR A 255 14.94 25.24 -20.06
N SER A 256 14.06 26.15 -20.49
CA SER A 256 14.25 27.59 -20.29
C SER A 256 14.19 27.99 -18.81
N SER A 257 13.26 27.41 -18.05
CA SER A 257 13.15 27.63 -16.60
C SER A 257 14.35 27.05 -15.84
N ALA A 258 14.79 25.85 -16.22
CA ALA A 258 15.98 25.23 -15.63
C ALA A 258 17.23 26.08 -15.87
N ARG A 259 17.40 26.59 -17.09
CA ARG A 259 18.50 27.51 -17.45
C ARG A 259 18.48 28.80 -16.63
N SER A 260 17.31 29.41 -16.41
CA SER A 260 17.21 30.63 -15.61
C SER A 260 17.52 30.42 -14.13
N HIS A 261 17.42 29.19 -13.63
CA HIS A 261 17.78 28.79 -12.26
C HIS A 261 19.18 28.14 -12.14
N GLY A 262 19.93 28.03 -13.24
CA GLY A 262 21.23 27.36 -13.26
C GLY A 262 21.14 25.87 -12.91
N PHE A 263 20.04 25.21 -13.25
CA PHE A 263 19.77 23.82 -12.91
C PHE A 263 19.90 22.93 -14.16
N PRO A 264 20.71 21.86 -14.15
CA PRO A 264 20.85 20.96 -15.30
C PRO A 264 19.68 19.97 -15.39
N VAL A 265 19.10 19.85 -16.59
CA VAL A 265 18.01 18.90 -16.89
C VAL A 265 18.38 18.01 -18.09
N PRO A 266 19.37 17.11 -17.96
CA PRO A 266 19.86 16.30 -19.08
C PRO A 266 18.79 15.46 -19.77
N LEU A 267 17.86 14.85 -19.03
CA LEU A 267 16.79 14.04 -19.65
C LEU A 267 15.78 14.93 -20.36
N SER A 268 15.34 16.01 -19.71
CA SER A 268 14.42 16.98 -20.33
C SER A 268 15.00 17.59 -21.60
N SER A 269 16.31 17.88 -21.60
CA SER A 269 17.00 18.45 -22.75
C SER A 269 17.01 17.49 -23.93
N VAL A 270 17.28 16.20 -23.70
CA VAL A 270 17.20 15.17 -24.74
C VAL A 270 15.77 15.04 -25.28
N ALA A 271 14.76 14.97 -24.39
CA ALA A 271 13.37 14.90 -24.79
C ALA A 271 12.95 16.11 -25.63
N GLU A 272 13.29 17.34 -25.23
CA GLU A 272 13.03 18.56 -26.02
C GLU A 272 13.60 18.45 -27.44
N GLN A 273 14.85 18.00 -27.58
CA GLN A 273 15.49 17.86 -28.90
C GLN A 273 14.83 16.79 -29.77
N LEU A 274 14.29 15.72 -29.18
CA LEU A 274 13.52 14.71 -29.91
C LEU A 274 12.20 15.30 -30.46
N TYR A 275 11.48 16.07 -29.63
CA TYR A 275 10.26 16.76 -30.07
C TYR A 275 10.55 17.80 -31.16
N LEU A 276 11.60 18.61 -30.99
CA LEU A 276 12.03 19.58 -32.01
C LEU A 276 12.40 18.89 -33.33
N SER A 277 13.10 17.76 -33.26
CA SER A 277 13.45 16.96 -34.43
C SER A 277 12.21 16.44 -35.15
N ALA A 278 11.22 15.92 -34.40
CA ALA A 278 9.97 15.43 -34.98
C ALA A 278 9.14 16.55 -35.61
N SER A 279 9.03 17.69 -34.94
CA SER A 279 8.35 18.88 -35.45
C SER A 279 9.00 19.38 -36.76
N SER A 280 10.34 19.41 -36.81
CA SER A 280 11.08 19.81 -38.02
C SER A 280 10.87 18.89 -39.23
N GLN A 281 10.44 17.64 -38.99
CA GLN A 281 10.07 16.69 -40.03
C GLN A 281 8.60 16.82 -40.48
N GLY A 282 7.85 17.78 -39.93
CA GLY A 282 6.46 18.06 -40.28
C GLY A 282 5.43 17.39 -39.37
N PHE A 283 5.85 16.66 -38.33
CA PHE A 283 4.95 15.92 -37.45
C PHE A 283 4.30 16.77 -36.35
N GLY A 284 4.60 18.08 -36.28
CA GLY A 284 4.20 18.95 -35.17
C GLY A 284 2.70 19.01 -34.88
N ARG A 285 1.86 18.89 -35.92
CA ARG A 285 0.38 18.94 -35.81
C ARG A 285 -0.29 17.59 -35.58
N GLU A 286 0.48 16.51 -35.60
CA GLU A 286 -0.01 15.14 -35.38
C GLU A 286 0.06 14.79 -33.88
N ASP A 287 -0.54 13.66 -33.49
CA ASP A 287 -0.49 13.19 -32.11
C ASP A 287 0.95 13.02 -31.60
N ASP A 288 1.19 13.38 -30.33
CA ASP A 288 2.51 13.33 -29.71
C ASP A 288 3.10 11.90 -29.62
N SER A 289 2.27 10.85 -29.71
CA SER A 289 2.70 9.45 -29.86
C SER A 289 3.46 9.20 -31.17
N GLY A 290 3.25 10.05 -32.18
CA GLY A 290 3.95 10.02 -33.46
C GLY A 290 5.47 10.24 -33.35
N ILE A 291 5.98 10.64 -32.17
CA ILE A 291 7.42 10.75 -31.87
C ILE A 291 8.18 9.44 -32.12
N VAL A 292 7.51 8.28 -32.00
CA VAL A 292 8.12 6.96 -32.24
C VAL A 292 8.83 6.86 -33.59
N ARG A 293 8.34 7.58 -34.61
CA ARG A 293 8.89 7.60 -35.97
C ARG A 293 10.29 8.22 -36.06
N ILE A 294 10.70 9.03 -35.09
CA ILE A 294 12.09 9.53 -35.00
C ILE A 294 13.08 8.38 -34.83
N PHE A 295 12.66 7.31 -34.16
CA PHE A 295 13.52 6.16 -33.92
C PHE A 295 13.46 5.10 -35.02
N THR A 296 12.43 5.14 -35.87
CA THR A 296 12.25 4.23 -37.01
C THR A 296 12.08 4.99 -38.33
N PRO A 297 13.00 5.92 -38.68
CA PRO A 297 12.78 6.86 -39.78
C PRO A 297 12.63 6.19 -41.16
N SER A 298 13.31 5.06 -41.37
CA SER A 298 13.21 4.29 -42.62
C SER A 298 11.95 3.42 -42.71
N THR A 299 11.29 3.15 -41.58
CA THR A 299 10.11 2.30 -41.47
C THR A 299 9.16 2.89 -40.42
N PRO A 300 8.50 4.03 -40.70
CA PRO A 300 7.74 4.78 -39.69
C PRO A 300 6.58 3.99 -39.06
N THR A 301 6.05 2.99 -39.76
CA THR A 301 4.95 2.11 -39.33
C THR A 301 5.42 0.83 -38.65
N LEU A 302 6.74 0.65 -38.42
CA LEU A 302 7.30 -0.62 -37.92
C LEU A 302 6.66 -1.08 -36.61
N VAL A 303 6.39 -0.16 -35.67
CA VAL A 303 5.74 -0.50 -34.39
C VAL A 303 4.34 -1.07 -34.61
N HIS A 304 3.56 -0.50 -35.53
CA HIS A 304 2.24 -0.99 -35.91
C HIS A 304 2.30 -2.30 -36.70
N GLU A 305 3.28 -2.45 -37.59
CA GLU A 305 3.46 -3.70 -38.34
C GLU A 305 3.84 -4.86 -37.42
N SER A 306 4.75 -4.62 -36.47
CA SER A 306 5.13 -5.58 -35.44
C SER A 306 3.98 -5.94 -34.50
N SER A 307 2.97 -5.10 -34.34
CA SER A 307 1.81 -5.38 -33.47
C SER A 307 0.90 -6.47 -34.06
N LYS A 308 0.95 -6.64 -35.39
CA LYS A 308 0.18 -7.62 -36.16
C LYS A 308 0.85 -8.99 -36.29
N LEU A 309 2.10 -9.12 -35.81
CA LEU A 309 2.77 -10.42 -35.77
C LEU A 309 1.88 -11.40 -35.00
N ALA A 310 1.76 -12.64 -35.48
CA ALA A 310 0.88 -13.61 -34.85
C ALA A 310 1.30 -13.82 -33.39
N THR A 311 0.46 -13.40 -32.45
CA THR A 311 0.56 -13.85 -31.07
C THR A 311 0.07 -15.28 -31.04
N LEU A 312 0.84 -16.19 -30.44
CA LEU A 312 0.26 -17.46 -30.03
C LEU A 312 -0.94 -17.16 -29.14
N GLN A 313 -2.06 -17.86 -29.34
CA GLN A 313 -3.15 -17.79 -28.38
C GLN A 313 -2.59 -18.13 -26.99
N PRO A 314 -3.18 -17.61 -25.90
CA PRO A 314 -2.89 -18.06 -24.55
C PRO A 314 -3.38 -19.51 -24.32
N ASP A 315 -3.07 -20.41 -25.25
CA ASP A 315 -3.12 -21.84 -25.04
C ASP A 315 -2.27 -22.09 -23.80
N VAL A 316 -2.98 -22.50 -22.76
CA VAL A 316 -2.41 -23.10 -21.57
C VAL A 316 -1.63 -24.32 -22.08
N LEU A 317 -0.33 -24.17 -22.41
CA LEU A 317 0.61 -25.30 -22.53
C LEU A 317 0.26 -26.31 -21.44
N THR A 318 -0.37 -27.43 -21.79
CA THR A 318 -0.73 -28.42 -20.79
C THR A 318 0.59 -28.84 -20.12
N PRO A 319 0.71 -28.77 -18.78
CA PRO A 319 1.89 -29.29 -18.12
C PRO A 319 2.06 -30.75 -18.56
N SER A 320 3.21 -31.07 -19.16
CA SER A 320 3.54 -32.45 -19.53
C SER A 320 4.15 -33.23 -18.36
N ALA A 321 4.44 -32.54 -17.27
CA ALA A 321 4.90 -33.09 -16.02
C ALA A 321 4.16 -32.44 -14.84
N THR A 322 4.06 -33.15 -13.72
CA THR A 322 3.59 -32.66 -12.41
C THR A 322 4.77 -32.48 -11.44
N PRO A 323 4.59 -31.77 -10.31
CA PRO A 323 5.66 -31.64 -9.31
C PRO A 323 6.23 -32.96 -8.79
N PHE A 324 5.45 -34.05 -8.83
CA PHE A 324 5.88 -35.37 -8.40
C PHE A 324 6.67 -36.15 -9.46
N GLU A 325 6.63 -35.71 -10.71
CA GLU A 325 7.36 -36.33 -11.83
C GLU A 325 8.74 -35.70 -12.04
N ILE A 326 8.96 -34.47 -11.56
CA ILE A 326 10.30 -33.85 -11.53
C ILE A 326 10.99 -34.26 -10.22
N SER A 327 11.89 -35.23 -10.32
CA SER A 327 12.54 -35.87 -9.17
C SER A 327 13.50 -34.94 -8.41
N LYS A 328 14.24 -34.10 -9.15
CA LYS A 328 15.23 -33.16 -8.62
C LYS A 328 15.29 -31.87 -9.43
N VAL A 329 15.31 -30.74 -8.72
CA VAL A 329 15.60 -29.39 -9.25
C VAL A 329 16.91 -28.89 -8.67
N GLY A 330 17.85 -28.52 -9.54
CA GLY A 330 19.04 -27.76 -9.14
C GLY A 330 18.73 -26.27 -9.12
N PHE A 331 19.24 -25.53 -8.13
CA PHE A 331 19.07 -24.08 -8.04
C PHE A 331 20.41 -23.42 -7.70
N VAL A 332 20.91 -22.55 -8.56
CA VAL A 332 22.18 -21.84 -8.37
C VAL A 332 21.93 -20.34 -8.34
N GLY A 333 22.39 -19.69 -7.28
CA GLY A 333 22.17 -18.26 -7.01
C GLY A 333 21.03 -18.02 -6.02
N LEU A 334 21.20 -18.46 -4.78
CA LEU A 334 20.27 -18.25 -3.67
C LEU A 334 20.34 -16.84 -3.05
N GLY A 335 20.88 -15.83 -3.73
CA GLY A 335 20.98 -14.46 -3.19
C GLY A 335 19.64 -13.81 -2.82
N ALA A 336 19.57 -12.48 -2.80
CA ALA A 336 18.42 -11.73 -2.26
C ALA A 336 17.04 -12.23 -2.76
N MET A 337 16.89 -12.54 -4.06
CA MET A 337 15.67 -13.15 -4.61
C MET A 337 15.70 -14.68 -4.63
N GLY A 338 16.89 -15.27 -4.79
CA GLY A 338 17.07 -16.69 -5.04
C GLY A 338 16.57 -17.60 -3.91
N VAL A 339 16.81 -17.23 -2.64
CA VAL A 339 16.22 -17.97 -1.50
C VAL A 339 14.70 -18.05 -1.65
N GLY A 340 14.04 -16.91 -1.88
CA GLY A 340 12.58 -16.85 -1.98
C GLY A 340 12.02 -17.71 -3.13
N MET A 341 12.69 -17.67 -4.29
CA MET A 341 12.33 -18.49 -5.45
C MET A 341 12.49 -19.98 -5.15
N ALA A 342 13.65 -20.40 -4.63
CA ALA A 342 13.93 -21.79 -4.29
C ALA A 342 12.99 -22.32 -3.20
N THR A 343 12.69 -21.51 -2.18
CA THR A 343 11.70 -21.85 -1.14
C THR A 343 10.29 -21.98 -1.71
N SER A 344 9.91 -21.16 -2.71
CA SER A 344 8.60 -21.30 -3.37
C SER A 344 8.47 -22.63 -4.11
N LEU A 345 9.55 -23.09 -4.76
CA LEU A 345 9.61 -24.43 -5.36
C LEU A 345 9.47 -25.54 -4.29
N VAL A 346 10.16 -25.41 -3.16
CA VAL A 346 10.05 -26.36 -2.04
C VAL A 346 8.62 -26.43 -1.50
N LYS A 347 7.95 -25.28 -1.32
CA LYS A 347 6.53 -25.20 -0.89
C LYS A 347 5.59 -25.85 -1.90
N ALA A 348 5.87 -25.72 -3.20
CA ALA A 348 5.13 -26.38 -4.28
C ALA A 348 5.39 -27.90 -4.36
N GLY A 349 6.30 -28.43 -3.55
CA GLY A 349 6.54 -29.86 -3.37
C GLY A 349 7.76 -30.41 -4.10
N PHE A 350 8.56 -29.59 -4.78
CA PHE A 350 9.78 -30.02 -5.46
C PHE A 350 10.91 -30.33 -4.47
N ASN A 351 11.76 -31.29 -4.82
CA ASN A 351 13.04 -31.49 -4.12
C ASN A 351 14.10 -30.57 -4.77
N VAL A 352 14.65 -29.64 -4.00
CA VAL A 352 15.48 -28.55 -4.54
C VAL A 352 16.87 -28.59 -3.90
N TRP A 353 17.90 -28.66 -4.75
CA TRP A 353 19.32 -28.61 -4.35
C TRP A 353 19.86 -27.22 -4.64
N GLY A 354 19.99 -26.42 -3.58
CA GLY A 354 20.38 -25.03 -3.66
C GLY A 354 21.87 -24.83 -3.42
N TYR A 355 22.51 -24.00 -4.25
CA TYR A 355 23.88 -23.52 -4.07
C TYR A 355 23.97 -22.00 -4.22
N ASP A 356 24.79 -21.37 -3.39
CA ASP A 356 25.23 -19.99 -3.54
C ASP A 356 26.67 -19.85 -3.02
N VAL A 357 27.39 -18.84 -3.51
CA VAL A 357 28.74 -18.53 -3.00
C VAL A 357 28.70 -17.95 -1.58
N TYR A 358 27.54 -17.45 -1.15
CA TYR A 358 27.30 -16.91 0.17
C TYR A 358 26.61 -17.93 1.08
N GLU A 359 27.38 -18.48 2.02
CA GLU A 359 26.96 -19.55 2.94
C GLU A 359 25.65 -19.25 3.68
N LEU A 360 25.45 -18.01 4.13
CA LEU A 360 24.22 -17.62 4.83
C LEU A 360 22.96 -17.73 3.96
N SER A 361 23.08 -17.62 2.64
CA SER A 361 21.95 -17.86 1.72
C SER A 361 21.57 -19.33 1.67
N ILE A 362 22.56 -20.23 1.71
CA ILE A 362 22.35 -21.69 1.76
C ILE A 362 21.64 -22.06 3.07
N GLN A 363 22.13 -21.56 4.20
CA GLN A 363 21.53 -21.82 5.52
C GLN A 363 20.07 -21.37 5.58
N LYS A 364 19.78 -20.15 5.08
CA LYS A 364 18.41 -19.62 4.98
C LYS A 364 17.51 -20.50 4.11
N PHE A 365 18.04 -21.01 3.00
CA PHE A 365 17.28 -21.87 2.11
C PHE A 365 16.97 -23.23 2.76
N VAL A 366 17.95 -23.89 3.37
CA VAL A 366 17.78 -25.21 4.04
C VAL A 366 16.81 -25.15 5.22
N ALA A 367 16.74 -24.01 5.91
CA ALA A 367 15.73 -23.77 6.95
C ALA A 367 14.28 -23.83 6.42
N GLY A 368 14.07 -23.81 5.10
CA GLY A 368 12.77 -23.91 4.43
C GLY A 368 12.11 -25.30 4.45
N GLY A 369 12.76 -26.35 4.98
CA GLY A 369 12.16 -27.66 5.23
C GLY A 369 12.88 -28.83 4.55
N GLY A 370 12.41 -30.07 4.80
CA GLY A 370 13.12 -31.31 4.43
C GLY A 370 13.34 -31.58 2.93
N LYS A 371 12.78 -30.74 2.04
CA LYS A 371 13.01 -30.80 0.59
C LYS A 371 13.97 -29.71 0.08
N ALA A 372 14.46 -28.85 0.97
CA ALA A 372 15.50 -27.86 0.70
C ALA A 372 16.88 -28.44 1.09
N ILE A 373 17.69 -28.78 0.09
CA ILE A 373 18.94 -29.51 0.29
C ILE A 373 20.12 -28.63 -0.12
N ALA A 374 21.11 -28.49 0.75
CA ALA A 374 22.34 -27.79 0.41
C ALA A 374 23.17 -28.59 -0.60
N ALA A 375 23.58 -27.95 -1.69
CA ALA A 375 24.67 -28.42 -2.52
C ALA A 375 25.96 -27.66 -2.15
N THR A 376 27.10 -28.32 -2.30
CA THR A 376 28.44 -27.76 -2.02
C THR A 376 29.06 -27.07 -3.23
N SER A 377 28.48 -27.25 -4.42
CA SER A 377 28.93 -26.64 -5.68
C SER A 377 27.79 -26.56 -6.72
N PRO A 378 27.93 -25.74 -7.78
CA PRO A 378 26.97 -25.73 -8.88
C PRO A 378 26.86 -27.09 -9.59
N ALA A 379 27.98 -27.80 -9.75
CA ALA A 379 28.01 -29.16 -10.30
C ALA A 379 27.17 -30.15 -9.48
N GLU A 380 27.22 -30.06 -8.14
CA GLU A 380 26.42 -30.93 -7.28
C GLU A 380 24.92 -30.59 -7.34
N ALA A 381 24.58 -29.30 -7.40
CA ALA A 381 23.20 -28.86 -7.61
C ALA A 381 22.64 -29.41 -8.94
N ALA A 382 23.46 -29.43 -10.00
CA ALA A 382 23.10 -29.90 -11.32
C ALA A 382 23.09 -31.44 -11.49
N ARG A 383 23.88 -32.18 -10.72
CA ARG A 383 23.96 -33.65 -10.81
C ARG A 383 22.58 -34.28 -10.61
N GLU A 384 22.13 -35.11 -11.54
CA GLU A 384 20.79 -35.75 -11.51
C GLU A 384 19.60 -34.77 -11.55
N ALA A 385 19.83 -33.47 -11.74
CA ALA A 385 18.74 -32.50 -11.85
C ALA A 385 18.13 -32.54 -13.25
N GLU A 386 16.81 -32.69 -13.33
CA GLU A 386 16.08 -32.62 -14.59
C GLU A 386 15.88 -31.17 -15.06
N VAL A 387 15.85 -30.24 -14.09
CA VAL A 387 15.77 -28.79 -14.30
C VAL A 387 16.81 -28.10 -13.42
N LEU A 388 17.61 -27.23 -14.03
CA LEU A 388 18.56 -26.35 -13.33
C LEU A 388 18.11 -24.90 -13.47
N VAL A 389 17.84 -24.24 -12.35
CA VAL A 389 17.46 -22.84 -12.28
C VAL A 389 18.68 -21.97 -11.96
N LEU A 390 18.91 -20.93 -12.76
CA LEU A 390 20.02 -19.98 -12.59
C LEU A 390 19.48 -18.57 -12.27
N MET A 391 19.78 -18.08 -11.07
CA MET A 391 19.44 -16.74 -10.62
C MET A 391 20.69 -15.98 -10.14
N VAL A 392 21.50 -15.54 -11.10
CA VAL A 392 22.77 -14.84 -10.88
C VAL A 392 22.71 -13.39 -11.37
N GLN A 393 23.75 -12.60 -11.13
CA GLN A 393 23.72 -11.15 -11.37
C GLN A 393 23.89 -10.77 -12.84
N ASN A 394 24.71 -11.52 -13.59
CA ASN A 394 25.12 -11.19 -14.95
C ASN A 394 25.48 -12.43 -15.79
N ALA A 395 25.71 -12.23 -17.09
CA ALA A 395 26.02 -13.28 -18.05
C ALA A 395 27.31 -14.04 -17.74
N ALA A 396 28.37 -13.33 -17.29
CA ALA A 396 29.65 -13.96 -16.95
C ALA A 396 29.52 -14.95 -15.78
N GLN A 397 28.68 -14.64 -14.79
CA GLN A 397 28.38 -15.58 -13.71
C GLN A 397 27.57 -16.79 -14.20
N ALA A 398 26.63 -16.59 -15.13
CA ALA A 398 25.87 -17.70 -15.71
C ALA A 398 26.79 -18.63 -16.52
N GLU A 399 27.73 -18.05 -17.28
CA GLU A 399 28.75 -18.77 -18.03
C GLU A 399 29.71 -19.53 -17.09
N ASP A 400 30.19 -18.90 -16.01
CA ASP A 400 31.07 -19.56 -15.03
C ASP A 400 30.38 -20.73 -14.31
N VAL A 401 29.10 -20.55 -13.96
CA VAL A 401 28.29 -21.62 -13.36
C VAL A 401 28.14 -22.80 -14.32
N LEU A 402 27.81 -22.54 -15.59
CA LEU A 402 27.53 -23.60 -16.58
C LEU A 402 28.80 -24.27 -17.10
N PHE A 403 29.80 -23.49 -17.48
CA PHE A 403 30.95 -23.93 -18.28
C PHE A 403 32.31 -23.66 -17.62
N GLY A 404 32.40 -22.66 -16.74
CA GLY A 404 33.62 -22.30 -16.02
C GLY A 404 33.86 -23.19 -14.79
N ALA A 405 34.24 -22.56 -13.67
CA ALA A 405 34.58 -23.28 -12.44
C ALA A 405 33.40 -24.06 -11.85
N GLY A 406 32.17 -23.63 -12.13
CA GLY A 406 30.96 -24.31 -11.67
C GLY A 406 30.67 -25.64 -12.37
N ALA A 407 31.10 -25.79 -13.63
CA ALA A 407 30.97 -27.00 -14.46
C ALA A 407 29.59 -27.69 -14.44
N ALA A 408 28.51 -26.93 -14.22
CA ALA A 408 27.16 -27.47 -14.05
C ALA A 408 26.64 -28.17 -15.31
N ALA A 409 26.92 -27.61 -16.51
CA ALA A 409 26.45 -28.18 -17.77
C ALA A 409 27.01 -29.59 -18.04
N LYS A 410 28.25 -29.86 -17.62
CA LYS A 410 28.86 -31.20 -17.71
C LYS A 410 28.21 -32.20 -16.76
N SER A 411 27.67 -31.73 -15.64
CA SER A 411 27.07 -32.56 -14.59
C SER A 411 25.59 -32.85 -14.81
N LEU A 412 24.92 -32.09 -15.68
CA LEU A 412 23.52 -32.32 -16.05
C LEU A 412 23.33 -33.66 -16.80
N PRO A 413 22.25 -34.40 -16.48
CA PRO A 413 21.77 -35.54 -17.28
C PRO A 413 21.41 -35.13 -18.72
N GLU A 414 21.39 -36.12 -19.62
CA GLU A 414 20.88 -35.91 -20.99
C GLU A 414 19.41 -35.45 -20.98
N GLY A 415 19.06 -34.53 -21.87
CA GLY A 415 17.69 -34.00 -21.98
C GLY A 415 17.27 -33.02 -20.88
N SER A 416 18.17 -32.59 -20.00
CA SER A 416 17.85 -31.66 -18.91
C SER A 416 17.61 -30.23 -19.39
N ILE A 417 16.82 -29.48 -18.62
CA ILE A 417 16.45 -28.10 -18.94
C ILE A 417 17.20 -27.12 -18.04
N VAL A 418 17.76 -26.07 -18.61
CA VAL A 418 18.31 -24.92 -17.88
C VAL A 418 17.32 -23.77 -17.97
N ILE A 419 16.93 -23.17 -16.84
CA ILE A 419 16.10 -21.96 -16.77
C ILE A 419 16.99 -20.81 -16.34
N LEU A 420 17.16 -19.81 -17.20
CA LEU A 420 17.92 -18.60 -16.88
C LEU A 420 16.97 -17.48 -16.46
N ASN A 421 16.95 -17.14 -15.17
CA ASN A 421 16.08 -16.07 -14.63
C ASN A 421 16.77 -14.70 -14.51
N SER A 422 18.05 -14.63 -14.89
CA SER A 422 18.89 -13.45 -14.72
C SER A 422 18.62 -12.41 -15.80
N THR A 423 18.77 -11.12 -15.49
CA THR A 423 18.74 -10.06 -16.52
C THR A 423 20.09 -9.97 -17.22
N VAL A 424 20.12 -10.42 -18.48
CA VAL A 424 21.31 -10.49 -19.35
C VAL A 424 20.97 -10.03 -20.77
N SER A 425 21.97 -9.89 -21.64
CA SER A 425 21.72 -9.52 -23.03
C SER A 425 21.11 -10.69 -23.82
N PRO A 426 20.18 -10.44 -24.76
CA PRO A 426 19.61 -11.46 -25.65
C PRO A 426 20.68 -12.28 -26.38
N THR A 427 21.79 -11.64 -26.74
CA THR A 427 22.94 -12.29 -27.38
C THR A 427 23.62 -13.27 -26.44
N ALA A 428 23.89 -12.88 -25.19
CA ALA A 428 24.47 -13.80 -24.21
C ALA A 428 23.58 -15.04 -23.98
N VAL A 429 22.25 -14.87 -23.94
CA VAL A 429 21.34 -16.02 -23.83
C VAL A 429 21.45 -16.96 -25.04
N ARG A 430 21.48 -16.42 -26.25
CA ARG A 430 21.66 -17.21 -27.49
C ARG A 430 23.01 -17.94 -27.52
N ASP A 431 24.07 -17.30 -27.05
CA ASP A 431 25.40 -17.89 -26.96
C ASP A 431 25.42 -19.05 -25.96
N LEU A 432 24.84 -18.85 -24.76
CA LEU A 432 24.70 -19.93 -23.76
C LEU A 432 23.88 -21.10 -24.32
N SER A 433 22.79 -20.83 -25.03
CA SER A 433 21.99 -21.87 -25.68
C SER A 433 22.81 -22.67 -26.70
N THR A 434 23.58 -21.98 -27.54
CA THR A 434 24.44 -22.61 -28.56
C THR A 434 25.51 -23.49 -27.90
N GLN A 435 26.13 -22.99 -26.83
CA GLN A 435 27.13 -23.74 -26.07
C GLN A 435 26.51 -24.99 -25.41
N LEU A 436 25.32 -24.88 -24.80
CA LEU A 436 24.59 -26.03 -24.23
C LEU A 436 24.27 -27.09 -25.30
N SER A 437 23.78 -26.68 -26.47
CA SER A 437 23.49 -27.59 -27.57
C SER A 437 24.75 -28.28 -28.10
N SER A 438 25.89 -27.59 -28.13
CA SER A 438 27.17 -28.13 -28.63
C SER A 438 27.71 -29.31 -27.81
N LEU A 439 27.23 -29.51 -26.58
CA LEU A 439 27.60 -30.64 -25.72
C LEU A 439 27.03 -31.98 -26.20
N GLY A 440 26.09 -31.99 -27.15
CA GLY A 440 25.51 -33.22 -27.71
C GLY A 440 24.63 -34.02 -26.76
N LYS A 441 24.25 -33.43 -25.61
CA LYS A 441 23.43 -34.05 -24.55
C LYS A 441 21.92 -33.77 -24.66
N GLY A 442 21.50 -33.01 -25.67
CA GLY A 442 20.10 -32.55 -25.79
C GLY A 442 19.67 -31.61 -24.66
N LEU A 443 20.59 -30.80 -24.11
CA LEU A 443 20.24 -29.79 -23.09
C LEU A 443 19.50 -28.62 -23.74
N GLU A 444 18.41 -28.18 -23.12
CA GLU A 444 17.58 -27.07 -23.60
C GLU A 444 17.67 -25.88 -22.65
N LEU A 445 17.70 -24.65 -23.20
CA LEU A 445 17.69 -23.41 -22.43
C LEU A 445 16.33 -22.73 -22.54
N ILE A 446 15.76 -22.36 -21.39
CA ILE A 446 14.62 -21.47 -21.27
C ILE A 446 15.14 -20.10 -20.80
N ASP A 447 14.94 -19.09 -21.63
CA ASP A 447 15.14 -17.69 -21.31
C ASP A 447 13.94 -17.21 -20.48
N ALA A 448 14.12 -16.94 -19.18
CA ALA A 448 13.01 -16.67 -18.27
C ALA A 448 13.26 -15.50 -17.31
N PRO A 449 13.69 -14.30 -17.76
CA PRO A 449 13.95 -13.18 -16.87
C PRO A 449 12.73 -12.81 -16.01
N VAL A 450 13.01 -12.34 -14.80
CA VAL A 450 11.98 -12.10 -13.77
C VAL A 450 11.85 -10.64 -13.35
N SER A 451 10.66 -10.28 -12.84
CA SER A 451 10.34 -9.00 -12.20
C SER A 451 9.50 -9.24 -10.94
N GLY A 452 9.59 -8.34 -9.95
CA GLY A 452 8.77 -8.39 -8.72
C GLY A 452 9.56 -8.33 -7.41
N GLY A 453 10.89 -8.42 -7.46
CA GLY A 453 11.77 -8.25 -6.31
C GLY A 453 11.65 -9.36 -5.26
N VAL A 454 12.30 -9.15 -4.11
CA VAL A 454 12.43 -10.14 -3.03
C VAL A 454 11.07 -10.55 -2.45
N ALA A 455 10.15 -9.60 -2.27
CA ALA A 455 8.84 -9.86 -1.68
C ALA A 455 7.99 -10.82 -2.54
N ARG A 456 7.86 -10.56 -3.84
CA ARG A 456 7.11 -11.44 -4.75
C ARG A 456 7.84 -12.77 -4.99
N ALA A 457 9.17 -12.77 -4.99
CA ALA A 457 9.95 -14.01 -5.05
C ALA A 457 9.63 -14.97 -3.89
N ALA A 458 9.54 -14.47 -2.66
CA ALA A 458 9.25 -15.28 -1.47
C ALA A 458 7.83 -15.84 -1.41
N LYS A 459 6.89 -15.21 -2.13
CA LYS A 459 5.49 -15.62 -2.26
C LYS A 459 5.23 -16.51 -3.47
N GLY A 460 6.20 -16.66 -4.37
CA GLY A 460 5.99 -17.34 -5.66
C GLY A 460 5.04 -16.55 -6.56
N GLU A 461 5.18 -15.22 -6.60
CA GLU A 461 4.31 -14.31 -7.34
C GLU A 461 5.09 -13.47 -8.38
N LEU A 462 6.26 -13.94 -8.83
CA LEU A 462 7.09 -13.19 -9.77
C LEU A 462 6.41 -13.06 -11.14
N THR A 463 6.55 -11.90 -11.78
CA THR A 463 6.30 -11.81 -13.21
C THR A 463 7.47 -12.45 -13.94
N ILE A 464 7.22 -13.52 -14.68
CA ILE A 464 8.22 -14.27 -15.46
C ILE A 464 7.86 -14.13 -16.94
N ILE A 465 8.81 -13.64 -17.74
CA ILE A 465 8.68 -13.60 -19.20
C ILE A 465 9.54 -14.75 -19.71
N SER A 466 8.97 -15.69 -20.45
CA SER A 466 9.63 -16.94 -20.85
C SER A 466 9.68 -17.12 -22.36
N SER A 467 10.79 -17.62 -22.88
CA SER A 467 10.91 -18.05 -24.28
C SER A 467 11.91 -19.21 -24.42
N GLY A 468 11.71 -20.07 -25.41
CA GLY A 468 12.49 -21.29 -25.59
C GLY A 468 11.76 -22.35 -26.39
N ASN A 469 12.29 -23.58 -26.40
CA ASN A 469 11.67 -24.72 -27.06
C ASN A 469 10.31 -25.07 -26.40
N GLU A 470 9.30 -25.37 -27.21
CA GLU A 470 7.94 -25.71 -26.77
C GLU A 470 7.86 -26.87 -25.77
N LEU A 471 8.59 -27.95 -26.07
CA LEU A 471 8.59 -29.15 -25.24
C LEU A 471 9.29 -28.87 -23.91
N ALA A 472 10.38 -28.09 -23.95
CA ALA A 472 11.07 -27.64 -22.75
C ALA A 472 10.17 -26.74 -21.88
N LEU A 473 9.50 -25.75 -22.48
CA LEU A 473 8.55 -24.87 -21.79
C LEU A 473 7.39 -25.65 -21.16
N SER A 474 6.81 -26.63 -21.89
CA SER A 474 5.76 -27.50 -21.36
C SER A 474 6.23 -28.35 -20.17
N LYS A 475 7.44 -28.93 -20.25
CA LYS A 475 8.03 -29.71 -19.14
C LYS A 475 8.38 -28.83 -17.93
N ALA A 476 8.90 -27.62 -18.16
CA ALA A 476 9.30 -26.69 -17.11
C ALA A 476 8.14 -25.87 -16.51
N ARG A 477 6.95 -25.92 -17.11
CA ARG A 477 5.79 -25.12 -16.69
C ARG A 477 5.46 -25.23 -15.20
N PRO A 478 5.48 -26.41 -14.55
CA PRO A 478 5.24 -26.52 -13.10
C PRO A 478 6.22 -25.69 -12.27
N ILE A 479 7.49 -25.65 -12.66
CA ILE A 479 8.55 -24.86 -11.99
C ILE A 479 8.31 -23.36 -12.18
N LEU A 480 8.03 -22.94 -13.41
CA LEU A 480 7.73 -21.53 -13.72
C LEU A 480 6.49 -21.05 -12.96
N THR A 481 5.44 -21.88 -12.92
CA THR A 481 4.17 -21.59 -12.23
C THR A 481 4.37 -21.53 -10.71
N ALA A 482 5.20 -22.40 -10.12
CA ALA A 482 5.52 -22.35 -8.70
C ALA A 482 6.27 -21.06 -8.29
N MET A 483 6.97 -20.42 -9.23
CA MET A 483 7.65 -19.14 -8.98
C MET A 483 6.80 -17.90 -9.35
N SER A 484 5.83 -18.04 -10.25
CA SER A 484 4.98 -16.94 -10.73
C SER A 484 3.59 -16.88 -10.10
N GLY A 485 3.09 -18.01 -9.62
CA GLY A 485 1.81 -18.15 -8.94
C GLY A 485 0.66 -18.09 -9.95
N GLN A 486 -0.01 -16.95 -10.02
CA GLN A 486 -1.12 -16.74 -10.95
C GLN A 486 -0.67 -16.83 -12.40
N ALA A 487 -1.53 -17.37 -13.27
CA ALA A 487 -1.24 -17.52 -14.69
C ALA A 487 -0.96 -16.16 -15.39
N THR A 488 -1.55 -15.08 -14.88
CA THR A 488 -1.34 -13.71 -15.38
C THR A 488 0.08 -13.20 -15.19
N ASN A 489 0.87 -13.82 -14.31
CA ASN A 489 2.27 -13.44 -14.07
C ASN A 489 3.27 -14.22 -14.96
N LEU A 490 2.83 -15.24 -15.70
CA LEU A 490 3.68 -16.03 -16.58
C LEU A 490 3.41 -15.69 -18.03
N HIS A 491 4.30 -14.90 -18.63
CA HIS A 491 4.24 -14.51 -20.03
C HIS A 491 5.14 -15.39 -20.89
N ARG A 492 4.73 -15.61 -22.13
CA ARG A 492 5.46 -16.44 -23.08
C ARG A 492 5.65 -15.71 -24.40
N ILE A 493 6.89 -15.70 -24.89
CA ILE A 493 7.29 -15.10 -26.16
C ILE A 493 7.69 -16.21 -27.13
N SER A 494 7.20 -16.13 -28.37
CA SER A 494 7.32 -17.19 -29.38
C SER A 494 8.63 -17.18 -30.18
N GLU A 495 9.35 -16.07 -30.13
CA GLU A 495 10.48 -15.74 -30.97
C GLU A 495 11.81 -16.41 -30.53
N GLY A 496 11.69 -17.52 -29.78
CA GLY A 496 12.81 -18.36 -29.34
C GLY A 496 13.66 -17.75 -28.23
N VAL A 497 14.79 -18.40 -27.96
CA VAL A 497 15.71 -18.02 -26.88
C VAL A 497 16.30 -16.62 -27.11
N GLY A 498 16.29 -15.79 -26.07
CA GLY A 498 16.74 -14.39 -26.10
C GLY A 498 15.60 -13.39 -26.27
N ALA A 499 14.42 -13.81 -26.75
CA ALA A 499 13.27 -12.93 -26.95
C ALA A 499 12.68 -12.42 -25.62
N ALA A 500 12.58 -13.28 -24.61
CA ALA A 500 12.13 -12.86 -23.28
C ALA A 500 13.10 -11.86 -22.63
N SER A 501 14.42 -12.08 -22.78
CA SER A 501 15.45 -11.12 -22.41
C SER A 501 15.30 -9.80 -23.17
N SER A 502 14.97 -9.81 -24.47
CA SER A 502 14.70 -8.57 -25.22
C SER A 502 13.52 -7.78 -24.63
N VAL A 503 12.39 -8.43 -24.31
CA VAL A 503 11.25 -7.78 -23.64
C VAL A 503 11.66 -7.21 -22.28
N LYS A 504 12.45 -7.97 -21.50
CA LYS A 504 12.96 -7.50 -20.22
C LYS A 504 13.84 -6.25 -20.38
N LEU A 505 14.65 -6.16 -21.43
CA LEU A 505 15.46 -4.96 -21.70
C LEU A 505 14.57 -3.73 -21.97
N ILE A 506 13.47 -3.88 -22.71
CA ILE A 506 12.51 -2.78 -22.92
C ILE A 506 11.93 -2.30 -21.59
N ASN A 507 11.58 -3.23 -20.69
CA ASN A 507 11.14 -2.87 -19.34
C ASN A 507 12.24 -2.15 -18.53
N GLN A 508 13.49 -2.62 -18.59
CA GLN A 508 14.60 -2.00 -17.86
C GLN A 508 14.98 -0.61 -18.41
N LEU A 509 14.85 -0.41 -19.72
CA LEU A 509 14.96 0.90 -20.36
C LEU A 509 13.99 1.89 -19.72
N LEU A 510 12.69 1.56 -19.74
CA LEU A 510 11.64 2.42 -19.19
C LEU A 510 11.84 2.64 -17.69
N ALA A 511 12.08 1.57 -16.93
CA ALA A 511 12.33 1.63 -15.50
C ALA A 511 13.47 2.60 -15.15
N GLY A 512 14.64 2.44 -15.80
CA GLY A 512 15.82 3.24 -15.50
C GLY A 512 15.63 4.71 -15.88
N VAL A 513 14.99 4.98 -17.02
CA VAL A 513 14.65 6.34 -17.46
C VAL A 513 13.62 6.98 -16.52
N HIS A 514 12.58 6.26 -16.11
CA HIS A 514 11.54 6.77 -15.21
C HIS A 514 12.08 7.13 -13.81
N ILE A 515 12.97 6.32 -13.24
CA ILE A 515 13.62 6.64 -11.95
C ILE A 515 14.48 7.90 -12.09
N ALA A 516 15.29 7.99 -13.16
CA ALA A 516 16.15 9.16 -13.39
C ALA A 516 15.33 10.42 -13.69
N ALA A 517 14.21 10.30 -14.40
CA ALA A 517 13.27 11.39 -14.64
C ALA A 517 12.59 11.84 -13.33
N ALA A 518 12.18 10.90 -12.46
CA ALA A 518 11.65 11.21 -11.14
C ALA A 518 12.69 11.97 -10.29
N ALA A 519 13.94 11.54 -10.31
CA ALA A 519 15.04 12.22 -9.62
C ALA A 519 15.26 13.65 -10.15
N GLU A 520 15.32 13.85 -11.48
CA GLU A 520 15.45 15.17 -12.11
C GLU A 520 14.27 16.08 -11.74
N ALA A 521 13.04 15.55 -11.82
CA ALA A 521 11.80 16.25 -11.50
C ALA A 521 11.75 16.70 -10.03
N MET A 522 12.03 15.81 -9.09
CA MET A 522 11.95 16.09 -7.66
C MET A 522 13.05 17.05 -7.23
N ALA A 523 14.28 16.88 -7.73
CA ALA A 523 15.37 17.82 -7.46
C ALA A 523 15.11 19.20 -8.06
N PHE A 524 14.53 19.28 -9.27
CA PHE A 524 14.17 20.56 -9.87
C PHE A 524 13.01 21.24 -9.11
N GLY A 525 12.00 20.47 -8.70
CA GLY A 525 10.92 20.96 -7.84
C GLY A 525 11.45 21.53 -6.52
N ALA A 526 12.40 20.83 -5.88
CA ALA A 526 13.08 21.32 -4.68
C ALA A 526 13.83 22.63 -4.95
N LYS A 527 14.55 22.74 -6.08
CA LYS A 527 15.27 23.96 -6.50
C LYS A 527 14.33 25.15 -6.71
N LEU A 528 13.10 24.90 -7.17
CA LEU A 528 12.06 25.92 -7.35
C LEU A 528 11.37 26.32 -6.03
N GLY A 529 11.76 25.72 -4.91
CA GLY A 529 11.18 25.99 -3.59
C GLY A 529 9.80 25.33 -3.38
N LEU A 530 9.46 24.34 -4.20
CA LEU A 530 8.23 23.57 -4.02
C LEU A 530 8.36 22.63 -2.81
N ASP A 531 7.24 22.39 -2.13
CA ASP A 531 7.13 21.31 -1.17
C ASP A 531 7.14 19.97 -1.90
N THR A 532 8.22 19.22 -1.77
CA THR A 532 8.44 17.97 -2.51
C THR A 532 7.49 16.86 -2.06
N ALA A 533 6.99 16.88 -0.82
CA ALA A 533 5.98 15.92 -0.37
C ALA A 533 4.63 16.18 -1.06
N ASN A 534 4.16 17.42 -1.07
CA ASN A 534 2.95 17.81 -1.78
C ASN A 534 3.09 17.59 -3.30
N LEU A 535 4.26 17.89 -3.87
CA LEU A 535 4.57 17.63 -5.27
C LEU A 535 4.42 16.15 -5.62
N TYR A 536 4.92 15.25 -4.78
CA TYR A 536 4.76 13.80 -4.94
C TYR A 536 3.28 13.39 -4.91
N GLU A 537 2.51 13.88 -3.94
CA GLU A 537 1.08 13.56 -3.79
C GLU A 537 0.22 14.00 -4.99
N ILE A 538 0.56 15.15 -5.56
CA ILE A 538 -0.11 15.67 -6.77
C ILE A 538 0.28 14.84 -7.99
N ILE A 539 1.58 14.62 -8.22
CA ILE A 539 2.09 14.03 -9.47
C ILE A 539 1.78 12.54 -9.58
N LYS A 540 1.79 11.78 -8.48
CA LYS A 540 1.51 10.33 -8.53
C LYS A 540 0.14 10.03 -9.15
N ASN A 541 -0.81 10.97 -9.05
CA ASN A 541 -2.16 10.86 -9.60
C ASN A 541 -2.35 11.68 -10.90
N ALA A 542 -1.28 12.16 -11.51
CA ALA A 542 -1.30 13.01 -12.69
C ALA A 542 -0.57 12.34 -13.87
N ALA A 543 -0.58 13.02 -15.02
CA ALA A 543 -0.02 12.47 -16.26
C ALA A 543 1.51 12.21 -16.20
N GLY A 544 2.22 12.85 -15.26
CA GLY A 544 3.62 12.57 -14.97
C GLY A 544 3.86 11.34 -14.09
N GLY A 545 2.81 10.67 -13.61
CA GLY A 545 2.93 9.47 -12.77
C GLY A 545 3.54 8.27 -13.49
N SER A 546 4.32 7.48 -12.76
CA SER A 546 4.83 6.18 -13.18
C SER A 546 5.00 5.26 -11.99
N TRP A 547 5.06 3.95 -12.26
CA TRP A 547 5.29 2.97 -11.21
C TRP A 547 6.58 3.28 -10.43
N MET A 548 7.64 3.69 -11.14
CA MET A 548 8.92 4.07 -10.53
C MET A 548 8.87 5.36 -9.74
N PHE A 549 8.08 6.35 -10.18
CA PHE A 549 7.88 7.58 -9.41
C PHE A 549 7.26 7.26 -8.04
N GLU A 550 6.17 6.49 -8.03
CA GLU A 550 5.50 6.04 -6.81
C GLU A 550 6.40 5.21 -5.89
N ASN A 551 7.21 4.31 -6.47
CA ASN A 551 8.01 3.38 -5.70
C ASN A 551 9.37 3.93 -5.24
N ARG A 552 9.90 5.00 -5.85
CA ARG A 552 11.26 5.52 -5.53
C ARG A 552 11.27 6.91 -4.91
N VAL A 553 10.30 7.76 -5.21
CA VAL A 553 10.26 9.10 -4.60
C VAL A 553 10.12 9.07 -3.07
N PRO A 554 9.37 8.13 -2.43
CA PRO A 554 9.34 8.03 -0.97
C PRO A 554 10.73 7.88 -0.33
N ALA A 555 11.64 7.12 -0.95
CA ALA A 555 13.02 7.01 -0.49
C ALA A 555 13.79 8.33 -0.62
N MET A 556 13.55 9.09 -1.71
CA MET A 556 14.15 10.43 -1.91
C MET A 556 13.63 11.45 -0.89
N LEU A 557 12.34 11.41 -0.54
CA LEU A 557 11.73 12.29 0.46
C LEU A 557 12.28 12.03 1.86
N ASN A 558 12.60 10.76 2.18
CA ASN A 558 13.10 10.35 3.48
C ASN A 558 14.63 10.25 3.57
N ALA A 559 15.34 10.48 2.45
CA ALA A 559 16.77 10.21 2.31
C ALA A 559 17.17 8.77 2.73
N ASP A 560 16.31 7.79 2.44
CA ASP A 560 16.56 6.37 2.71
C ASP A 560 17.25 5.71 1.51
N TRP A 561 18.52 5.36 1.69
CA TRP A 561 19.34 4.74 0.65
C TRP A 561 19.50 3.23 0.82
N THR A 562 18.69 2.61 1.70
CA THR A 562 18.68 1.17 1.91
C THR A 562 18.27 0.45 0.61
N PRO A 563 19.13 -0.41 0.04
CA PRO A 563 18.92 -0.96 -1.29
C PRO A 563 17.87 -2.08 -1.29
N HIS A 564 16.67 -1.77 -1.79
CA HIS A 564 15.72 -2.77 -2.29
C HIS A 564 16.07 -3.19 -3.73
N SER A 565 16.70 -2.29 -4.47
CA SER A 565 17.31 -2.45 -5.78
C SER A 565 18.51 -1.49 -5.82
N GLN A 566 19.67 -1.99 -6.22
CA GLN A 566 20.92 -1.22 -6.16
C GLN A 566 21.09 -0.31 -7.37
N LEU A 567 21.71 0.85 -7.18
CA LEU A 567 22.09 1.76 -8.25
C LEU A 567 22.92 1.06 -9.34
N ALA A 568 23.83 0.15 -8.96
CA ALA A 568 24.63 -0.63 -9.91
C ALA A 568 23.79 -1.52 -10.85
N ILE A 569 22.54 -1.87 -10.49
CA ILE A 569 21.65 -2.62 -11.38
C ILE A 569 21.35 -1.79 -12.63
N PHE A 570 21.07 -0.50 -12.50
CA PHE A 570 20.79 0.36 -13.65
C PHE A 570 22.04 0.81 -14.40
N VAL A 571 23.21 0.80 -13.77
CA VAL A 571 24.49 0.87 -14.50
C VAL A 571 24.62 -0.33 -15.45
N LYS A 572 24.39 -1.54 -14.93
CA LYS A 572 24.48 -2.77 -15.73
C LYS A 572 23.38 -2.85 -16.79
N ASP A 573 22.12 -2.72 -16.39
CA ASP A 573 20.97 -2.99 -17.26
C ASP A 573 20.83 -1.97 -18.39
N LEU A 574 21.01 -0.67 -18.11
CA LEU A 574 21.00 0.33 -19.18
C LEU A 574 22.23 0.20 -20.08
N GLY A 575 23.38 -0.25 -19.54
CA GLY A 575 24.53 -0.66 -20.36
C GLY A 575 24.17 -1.75 -21.37
N ILE A 576 23.46 -2.80 -20.92
CA ILE A 576 23.00 -3.89 -21.80
C ILE A 576 22.03 -3.37 -22.87
N VAL A 577 21.10 -2.48 -22.51
CA VAL A 577 20.16 -1.86 -23.46
C VAL A 577 20.95 -1.11 -24.55
N LEU A 578 21.95 -0.32 -24.18
CA LEU A 578 22.75 0.47 -25.12
C LEU A 578 23.62 -0.42 -26.03
N ASP A 579 24.18 -1.51 -25.51
CA ASP A 579 24.92 -2.48 -26.31
C ASP A 579 24.02 -3.16 -27.35
N GLU A 580 22.79 -3.52 -26.97
CA GLU A 580 21.82 -4.11 -27.90
C GLU A 580 21.32 -3.09 -28.93
N ALA A 581 21.06 -1.85 -28.51
CA ALA A 581 20.72 -0.76 -29.43
C ALA A 581 21.83 -0.53 -30.45
N LYS A 582 23.09 -0.52 -30.02
CA LYS A 582 24.27 -0.43 -30.91
C LYS A 582 24.33 -1.60 -31.90
N ARG A 583 24.09 -2.84 -31.44
CA ARG A 583 24.04 -4.03 -32.30
C ARG A 583 22.96 -3.94 -33.38
N LEU A 584 21.81 -3.35 -33.05
CA LEU A 584 20.68 -3.14 -33.95
C LEU A 584 20.78 -1.87 -34.81
N THR A 585 21.86 -1.09 -34.65
CA THR A 585 22.02 0.24 -35.26
C THR A 585 20.80 1.14 -34.94
N TYR A 586 20.41 1.14 -33.68
CA TYR A 586 19.28 1.88 -33.13
C TYR A 586 19.77 2.97 -32.17
N ALA A 587 19.17 4.16 -32.26
CA ALA A 587 19.52 5.27 -31.39
C ALA A 587 18.69 5.24 -30.10
N SER A 588 19.35 5.24 -28.94
CA SER A 588 18.70 5.28 -27.62
C SER A 588 19.21 6.45 -26.76
N PRO A 589 18.98 7.71 -27.18
CA PRO A 589 19.51 8.89 -26.51
C PRO A 589 18.98 9.11 -25.09
N LEU A 590 17.72 8.81 -24.78
CA LEU A 590 17.19 8.96 -23.41
C LEU A 590 17.81 7.93 -22.48
N THR A 591 17.91 6.68 -22.94
CA THR A 591 18.63 5.61 -22.23
C THR A 591 20.07 6.02 -21.95
N ALA A 592 20.76 6.58 -22.95
CA ALA A 592 22.15 7.02 -22.80
C ALA A 592 22.30 8.11 -21.74
N ALA A 593 21.42 9.12 -21.75
CA ALA A 593 21.42 10.18 -20.75
C ALA A 593 21.13 9.64 -19.33
N ALA A 594 20.14 8.76 -19.17
CA ALA A 594 19.85 8.10 -17.90
C ALA A 594 21.04 7.28 -17.41
N HIS A 595 21.67 6.49 -18.30
CA HIS A 595 22.84 5.67 -17.95
C HIS A 595 24.01 6.52 -17.44
N GLN A 596 24.28 7.67 -18.05
CA GLN A 596 25.34 8.58 -17.56
C GLN A 596 25.06 9.08 -16.14
N LEU A 597 23.81 9.34 -15.77
CA LEU A 597 23.45 9.75 -14.40
C LEU A 597 23.73 8.64 -13.39
N TYR A 598 23.43 7.38 -13.72
CA TYR A 598 23.78 6.25 -12.86
C TYR A 598 25.30 6.04 -12.78
N LEU A 599 26.04 6.19 -13.88
CA LEU A 599 27.51 6.16 -13.85
C LEU A 599 28.10 7.26 -12.98
N MET A 600 27.51 8.46 -13.01
CA MET A 600 27.89 9.56 -12.11
C MET A 600 27.60 9.21 -10.65
N GLY A 601 26.46 8.61 -10.33
CA GLY A 601 26.20 8.15 -8.97
C GLY A 601 27.17 7.05 -8.51
N ALA A 602 27.46 6.09 -9.39
CA ALA A 602 28.42 5.02 -9.11
C ALA A 602 29.85 5.53 -8.89
N SER A 603 30.27 6.57 -9.62
CA SER A 603 31.61 7.18 -9.45
C SER A 603 31.80 7.87 -8.09
N HIS A 604 30.71 8.19 -7.40
CA HIS A 604 30.72 8.68 -6.01
C HIS A 604 30.69 7.55 -4.96
N GLY A 605 30.77 6.28 -5.40
CA GLY A 605 30.78 5.11 -4.51
C GLY A 605 29.40 4.56 -4.16
N TRP A 606 28.32 5.08 -4.76
CA TRP A 606 26.93 4.71 -4.43
C TRP A 606 26.43 3.44 -5.11
N SER A 607 27.29 2.65 -5.72
CA SER A 607 26.93 1.44 -6.47
C SER A 607 26.07 0.46 -5.66
N LYS A 608 26.26 0.40 -4.33
CA LYS A 608 25.53 -0.49 -3.42
C LYS A 608 24.30 0.16 -2.77
N ASP A 609 24.10 1.45 -2.96
CA ASP A 609 22.96 2.19 -2.41
C ASP A 609 21.70 1.95 -3.28
N ALA A 610 20.53 2.36 -2.77
CA ALA A 610 19.29 2.33 -3.53
C ALA A 610 19.39 3.09 -4.87
N ASP A 611 18.76 2.54 -5.91
CA ASP A 611 18.65 3.15 -7.25
C ASP A 611 18.03 4.56 -7.25
N GLY A 612 17.03 4.82 -6.40
CA GLY A 612 16.46 6.16 -6.16
C GLY A 612 17.47 7.18 -5.61
N GLY A 613 18.59 6.71 -5.05
CA GLY A 613 19.70 7.55 -4.60
C GLY A 613 20.41 8.30 -5.73
N VAL A 614 20.09 8.04 -7.01
CA VAL A 614 20.58 8.83 -8.15
C VAL A 614 20.18 10.31 -8.07
N VAL A 615 19.13 10.66 -7.32
CA VAL A 615 18.73 12.06 -7.05
C VAL A 615 19.85 12.91 -6.47
N ARG A 616 20.75 12.28 -5.70
CA ARG A 616 21.90 12.94 -5.08
C ARG A 616 22.88 13.53 -6.10
N VAL A 617 22.84 13.10 -7.37
CA VAL A 617 23.60 13.73 -8.45
C VAL A 617 23.25 15.21 -8.58
N TRP A 618 21.97 15.58 -8.44
CA TRP A 618 21.54 16.98 -8.46
C TRP A 618 21.69 17.65 -7.10
N GLU A 619 21.43 16.95 -6.00
CA GLU A 619 21.58 17.53 -4.66
C GLU A 619 23.02 17.98 -4.40
N LEU A 620 24.02 17.19 -4.83
CA LEU A 620 25.43 17.57 -4.75
C LEU A 620 25.75 18.81 -5.58
N MET A 621 25.20 18.92 -6.79
CA MET A 621 25.45 20.05 -7.69
C MET A 621 24.81 21.35 -7.21
N THR A 622 23.63 21.24 -6.59
CA THR A 622 22.77 22.40 -6.30
C THR A 622 22.79 22.83 -4.83
N GLY A 623 23.20 21.93 -3.93
CA GLY A 623 23.13 22.12 -2.48
C GLY A 623 21.70 22.09 -1.92
N VAL A 624 20.70 21.72 -2.72
CA VAL A 624 19.29 21.63 -2.30
C VAL A 624 18.88 20.17 -2.24
N SER A 625 18.45 19.70 -1.07
CA SER A 625 17.98 18.33 -0.92
C SER A 625 16.47 18.22 -1.10
N VAL A 626 16.03 17.18 -1.80
CA VAL A 626 14.62 16.80 -1.95
C VAL A 626 13.98 16.53 -0.58
N SER A 627 14.69 15.83 0.30
CA SER A 627 14.22 15.54 1.67
C SER A 627 14.07 16.81 2.51
N SER A 628 15.01 17.76 2.40
CA SER A 628 14.93 19.03 3.14
C SER A 628 13.79 19.94 2.68
N SER A 629 13.38 19.81 1.42
CA SER A 629 12.24 20.53 0.85
C SER A 629 10.90 19.83 1.09
N ALA A 630 10.91 18.61 1.66
CA ALA A 630 9.70 17.88 2.01
C ALA A 630 9.16 18.47 3.30
N LYS A 631 8.11 19.29 3.19
CA LYS A 631 7.38 19.72 4.38
C LYS A 631 6.50 18.55 4.75
N THR A 632 6.52 18.16 6.03
CA THR A 632 5.54 17.19 6.54
C THR A 632 4.16 17.65 6.06
N PRO A 633 3.32 16.79 5.45
CA PRO A 633 1.99 17.17 5.05
C PRO A 633 1.37 17.93 6.21
N ALA A 634 0.86 19.14 5.96
CA ALA A 634 0.21 19.89 7.01
C ALA A 634 -0.87 18.97 7.57
N ALA A 635 -0.67 18.50 8.81
CA ALA A 635 -1.72 17.79 9.52
C ALA A 635 -2.97 18.67 9.39
N PRO A 636 -4.15 18.07 9.11
CA PRO A 636 -5.38 18.83 9.01
C PRO A 636 -5.44 19.77 10.23
N THR A 637 -5.82 21.03 9.98
CA THR A 637 -5.86 22.15 10.95
C THR A 637 -6.90 21.95 12.07
N HIS A 638 -7.16 20.69 12.45
CA HIS A 638 -7.94 20.34 13.60
C HIS A 638 -7.11 20.57 14.87
N LYS A 639 -7.34 21.70 15.53
CA LYS A 639 -6.89 21.88 16.92
C LYS A 639 -7.77 21.00 17.81
N PRO A 640 -7.22 19.99 18.50
CA PRO A 640 -7.99 19.15 19.41
C PRO A 640 -8.61 20.00 20.50
N ARG A 641 -9.88 19.73 20.84
CA ARG A 641 -10.49 20.30 22.04
C ARG A 641 -9.82 19.71 23.28
N GLU A 642 -9.47 20.56 24.24
CA GLU A 642 -8.97 20.12 25.53
C GLU A 642 -10.13 19.72 26.45
N TYR A 643 -10.00 18.57 27.11
CA TYR A 643 -10.95 18.07 28.11
C TYR A 643 -10.22 17.87 29.44
N SER A 644 -10.88 18.15 30.55
CA SER A 644 -10.29 17.93 31.88
C SER A 644 -10.58 16.51 32.37
N PRO A 645 -9.68 15.89 33.16
CA PRO A 645 -9.99 14.67 33.89
C PRO A 645 -11.23 14.83 34.79
N LEU A 646 -12.04 13.77 34.90
CA LEU A 646 -13.30 13.79 35.63
C LEU A 646 -13.30 12.78 36.80
N PRO A 647 -13.97 13.07 37.94
CA PRO A 647 -14.12 12.11 39.03
C PRO A 647 -15.06 10.96 38.64
N LEU A 648 -14.54 9.72 38.55
CA LEU A 648 -15.26 8.56 38.01
C LEU A 648 -16.63 8.33 38.66
N LYS A 649 -16.69 8.26 40.00
CA LYS A 649 -17.93 7.95 40.73
C LYS A 649 -19.00 9.04 40.59
N GLU A 650 -18.61 10.31 40.71
CA GLU A 650 -19.52 11.44 40.59
C GLU A 650 -20.03 11.60 39.15
N THR A 651 -19.14 11.43 38.17
CA THR A 651 -19.53 11.45 36.76
C THR A 651 -20.53 10.34 36.46
N LEU A 652 -20.26 9.08 36.85
CA LEU A 652 -21.21 7.99 36.61
C LEU A 652 -22.55 8.19 37.32
N ALA A 653 -22.56 8.77 38.53
CA ALA A 653 -23.79 9.08 39.27
C ALA A 653 -24.62 10.21 38.63
N SER A 654 -23.99 11.09 37.85
CA SER A 654 -24.65 12.20 37.15
C SER A 654 -25.35 11.79 35.85
N LEU A 655 -25.01 10.62 35.30
CA LEU A 655 -25.58 10.10 34.07
C LEU A 655 -27.01 9.57 34.31
N PRO A 656 -27.88 9.53 33.27
CA PRO A 656 -29.15 8.81 33.36
C PRO A 656 -28.94 7.38 33.89
N PRO A 657 -29.81 6.81 34.73
CA PRO A 657 -29.61 5.47 35.27
C PRO A 657 -29.44 4.43 34.15
N ALA A 658 -28.47 3.53 34.30
CA ALA A 658 -28.31 2.40 33.39
C ALA A 658 -29.57 1.52 33.41
N ALA A 659 -29.94 0.97 32.25
CA ALA A 659 -31.12 0.11 32.14
C ALA A 659 -30.96 -1.14 33.02
N GLY A 660 -31.97 -1.44 33.85
CA GLY A 660 -32.10 -2.75 34.48
C GLY A 660 -32.45 -3.82 33.44
N GLY A 661 -32.11 -5.09 33.68
CA GLY A 661 -32.46 -6.20 32.79
C GLY A 661 -31.56 -6.37 31.56
N ALA A 662 -30.26 -6.05 31.66
CA ALA A 662 -29.31 -6.29 30.58
C ALA A 662 -29.30 -7.76 30.10
N ASP A 663 -29.47 -8.71 31.02
CA ASP A 663 -29.57 -10.13 30.70
C ASP A 663 -30.83 -10.46 29.87
N ASP A 664 -31.95 -9.76 30.11
CA ASP A 664 -33.17 -9.94 29.32
C ASP A 664 -32.97 -9.45 27.88
N ILE A 665 -32.27 -8.32 27.70
CA ILE A 665 -31.90 -7.79 26.38
C ILE A 665 -30.93 -8.74 25.67
N LEU A 666 -29.89 -9.22 26.36
CA LEU A 666 -28.93 -10.18 25.80
C LEU A 666 -29.60 -11.50 25.43
N SER A 667 -30.58 -11.97 26.22
CA SER A 667 -31.39 -13.14 25.89
C SER A 667 -32.21 -12.93 24.61
N THR A 668 -32.77 -11.73 24.45
CA THR A 668 -33.50 -11.32 23.24
C THR A 668 -32.56 -11.32 22.03
N ILE A 669 -31.39 -10.70 22.14
CA ILE A 669 -30.37 -10.68 21.08
C ILE A 669 -29.95 -12.11 20.69
N ARG A 670 -29.68 -12.96 21.67
CA ARG A 670 -29.30 -14.36 21.43
C ARG A 670 -30.36 -15.12 20.64
N SER A 671 -31.64 -14.88 20.92
CA SER A 671 -32.74 -15.49 20.16
C SER A 671 -32.79 -15.04 18.70
N GLN A 672 -32.43 -13.77 18.42
CA GLN A 672 -32.38 -13.20 17.07
C GLN A 672 -31.15 -13.67 16.30
N VAL A 673 -29.97 -13.69 16.92
CA VAL A 673 -28.70 -14.07 16.31
C VAL A 673 -28.66 -15.54 15.87
N HIS A 674 -29.44 -16.41 16.51
CA HIS A 674 -29.59 -17.81 16.11
C HIS A 674 -30.59 -18.01 14.97
N ASN A 675 -31.30 -16.97 14.51
CA ASN A 675 -32.18 -17.06 13.36
C ASN A 675 -31.36 -17.20 12.07
N PRO A 676 -31.60 -18.23 11.22
CA PRO A 676 -30.87 -18.42 9.95
C PRO A 676 -30.93 -17.23 8.98
N SER A 677 -31.92 -16.33 9.10
CA SER A 677 -32.03 -15.13 8.27
C SER A 677 -31.20 -13.95 8.77
N THR A 678 -30.61 -14.04 9.96
CA THR A 678 -29.73 -13.00 10.51
C THR A 678 -28.29 -13.27 10.08
N PRO A 679 -27.57 -12.26 9.54
CA PRO A 679 -26.17 -12.43 9.15
C PRO A 679 -25.29 -12.88 10.33
N LEU A 680 -24.33 -13.78 10.04
CA LEU A 680 -23.30 -14.17 10.99
C LEU A 680 -22.37 -12.98 11.30
N VAL A 681 -21.98 -12.83 12.55
CA VAL A 681 -21.01 -11.80 12.97
C VAL A 681 -19.60 -12.37 12.87
N ILE A 682 -18.77 -11.77 12.03
CA ILE A 682 -17.38 -12.17 11.86
C ILE A 682 -16.50 -11.04 12.41
N ALA A 683 -15.90 -11.29 13.56
CA ALA A 683 -15.05 -10.32 14.24
C ALA A 683 -13.60 -10.49 13.77
N LEU A 684 -13.10 -9.52 13.00
CA LEU A 684 -11.69 -9.43 12.63
C LEU A 684 -10.95 -8.73 13.78
N ASP A 685 -10.08 -9.46 14.46
CA ASP A 685 -9.40 -9.00 15.67
C ASP A 685 -7.96 -8.57 15.34
N ASP A 686 -7.69 -7.27 15.47
CA ASP A 686 -6.40 -6.66 15.13
C ASP A 686 -5.26 -7.00 16.11
N ASP A 687 -5.59 -7.60 17.25
CA ASP A 687 -4.71 -8.08 18.32
C ASP A 687 -5.42 -9.23 19.09
N PRO A 688 -4.75 -10.35 19.45
CA PRO A 688 -5.38 -11.53 20.09
C PRO A 688 -6.15 -11.27 21.39
N THR A 689 -5.95 -10.10 22.00
CA THR A 689 -6.67 -9.66 23.19
C THR A 689 -8.13 -9.28 22.93
N GLY A 690 -8.76 -9.54 21.78
CA GLY A 690 -10.16 -9.13 21.53
C GLY A 690 -11.25 -10.05 21.96
N THR A 691 -10.87 -11.27 22.29
CA THR A 691 -11.79 -12.31 22.75
C THR A 691 -12.20 -12.16 24.23
N GLN A 692 -11.88 -11.02 24.86
CA GLN A 692 -11.92 -10.81 26.30
C GLN A 692 -13.29 -11.06 26.93
N THR A 693 -14.37 -10.58 26.35
CA THR A 693 -15.72 -10.64 26.93
C THR A 693 -16.55 -11.81 26.37
N CYS A 694 -15.93 -12.69 25.58
CA CYS A 694 -16.63 -13.74 24.84
C CYS A 694 -16.35 -15.13 25.43
N HIS A 695 -17.27 -16.06 25.21
CA HIS A 695 -17.09 -17.49 25.49
C HIS A 695 -18.00 -18.32 24.55
N ASP A 696 -17.69 -19.61 24.43
CA ASP A 696 -18.36 -20.58 23.57
C ASP A 696 -18.42 -20.15 22.08
N ILE A 697 -17.40 -19.42 21.63
CA ILE A 697 -17.24 -18.96 20.25
C ILE A 697 -15.84 -19.29 19.74
N ALA A 698 -15.76 -19.60 18.44
CA ALA A 698 -14.51 -19.97 17.79
C ALA A 698 -13.65 -18.76 17.47
N VAL A 699 -12.33 -18.96 17.51
CA VAL A 699 -11.33 -18.05 16.94
C VAL A 699 -10.50 -18.82 15.92
N LEU A 700 -10.45 -18.28 14.70
CA LEU A 700 -9.62 -18.77 13.61
C LEU A 700 -8.35 -17.94 13.54
N THR A 701 -7.24 -18.56 13.18
CA THR A 701 -5.96 -17.89 12.93
C THR A 701 -5.52 -18.04 11.46
N VAL A 702 -6.36 -18.70 10.67
CA VAL A 702 -6.22 -18.93 9.24
C VAL A 702 -7.55 -18.60 8.56
N TRP A 703 -7.49 -18.15 7.32
CA TRP A 703 -8.63 -17.69 6.53
C TRP A 703 -8.61 -18.29 5.12
N ASP A 704 -8.08 -19.51 4.99
CA ASP A 704 -8.21 -20.26 3.75
C ASP A 704 -9.68 -20.61 3.50
N HIS A 705 -10.03 -20.69 2.22
CA HIS A 705 -11.39 -20.91 1.78
C HIS A 705 -12.07 -22.13 2.42
N SER A 706 -11.34 -23.24 2.60
CA SER A 706 -11.92 -24.49 3.15
C SER A 706 -12.27 -24.37 4.62
N THR A 707 -11.40 -23.73 5.40
CA THR A 707 -11.64 -23.44 6.82
C THR A 707 -12.83 -22.50 6.99
N LEU A 708 -12.90 -21.45 6.16
CA LEU A 708 -14.01 -20.50 6.21
C LEU A 708 -15.36 -21.14 5.84
N CYS A 709 -15.41 -21.96 4.78
CA CYS A 709 -16.64 -22.70 4.42
C CYS A 709 -17.11 -23.59 5.58
N LYS A 710 -16.19 -24.29 6.24
CA LYS A 710 -16.50 -25.15 7.39
C LYS A 710 -17.05 -24.34 8.57
N GLU A 711 -16.40 -23.23 8.93
CA GLU A 711 -16.84 -22.43 10.08
C GLU A 711 -18.17 -21.73 9.79
N LEU A 712 -18.35 -21.13 8.60
CA LEU A 712 -19.63 -20.53 8.18
C LEU A 712 -20.80 -21.52 8.23
N SER A 713 -20.53 -22.79 7.94
CA SER A 713 -21.54 -23.84 7.98
C SER A 713 -21.92 -24.30 9.39
N THR A 714 -21.04 -24.08 10.39
CA THR A 714 -21.18 -24.67 11.73
C THR A 714 -21.33 -23.63 12.86
N ALA A 715 -20.93 -22.39 12.61
CA ALA A 715 -20.97 -21.31 13.59
C ALA A 715 -22.41 -20.98 14.03
N LYS A 716 -22.57 -20.73 15.33
CA LYS A 716 -23.83 -20.28 15.93
C LYS A 716 -23.70 -18.78 16.20
N GLY A 717 -24.21 -17.98 15.28
CA GLY A 717 -24.22 -16.52 15.41
C GLY A 717 -22.95 -15.81 14.92
N GLY A 718 -21.76 -16.35 15.17
CA GLY A 718 -20.52 -15.71 14.72
C GLY A 718 -19.23 -16.43 15.11
N PHE A 719 -18.09 -15.89 14.67
CA PHE A 719 -16.75 -16.35 15.04
C PHE A 719 -15.72 -15.21 14.88
N PHE A 720 -14.54 -15.39 15.49
CA PHE A 720 -13.41 -14.48 15.35
C PHE A 720 -12.42 -14.95 14.29
N ILE A 721 -11.77 -14.01 13.62
CA ILE A 721 -10.54 -14.22 12.86
C ILE A 721 -9.47 -13.33 13.48
N LEU A 722 -8.40 -13.93 14.00
CA LEU A 722 -7.24 -13.21 14.49
C LEU A 722 -6.40 -12.74 13.30
N THR A 723 -6.42 -11.44 13.02
CA THR A 723 -5.65 -10.84 11.92
C THR A 723 -4.26 -10.43 12.39
N ASN A 724 -4.16 -9.94 13.64
CA ASN A 724 -2.96 -9.31 14.18
C ASN A 724 -2.43 -8.17 13.28
N SER A 725 -3.35 -7.50 12.55
CA SER A 725 -3.03 -6.43 11.59
C SER A 725 -2.33 -5.23 12.22
N ARG A 726 -2.49 -5.00 13.53
CA ARG A 726 -1.80 -3.93 14.25
C ARG A 726 -0.27 -4.10 14.28
N ALA A 727 0.22 -5.33 14.11
CA ALA A 727 1.65 -5.61 14.03
C ALA A 727 2.24 -5.35 12.62
N LEU A 728 1.40 -4.99 11.64
CA LEU A 728 1.79 -4.73 10.26
C LEU A 728 1.80 -3.22 9.96
N PRO A 729 2.60 -2.75 8.99
CA PRO A 729 2.43 -1.42 8.44
C PRO A 729 1.11 -1.30 7.66
N GLY A 730 0.65 -0.07 7.43
CA GLY A 730 -0.67 0.23 6.87
C GLY A 730 -0.98 -0.44 5.52
N PRO A 731 -0.09 -0.36 4.51
CA PRO A 731 -0.31 -1.02 3.21
C PRO A 731 -0.47 -2.55 3.33
N GLU A 732 0.32 -3.19 4.18
CA GLU A 732 0.23 -4.63 4.42
C GLU A 732 -1.06 -5.01 5.17
N ALA A 733 -1.51 -4.18 6.11
CA ALA A 733 -2.80 -4.35 6.77
C ALA A 733 -3.97 -4.25 5.78
N LYS A 734 -3.93 -3.30 4.83
CA LYS A 734 -4.93 -3.20 3.74
C LYS A 734 -5.01 -4.50 2.92
N ILE A 735 -3.86 -4.99 2.47
CA ILE A 735 -3.79 -6.24 1.68
C ILE A 735 -4.38 -7.41 2.47
N LEU A 736 -4.01 -7.55 3.75
CA LEU A 736 -4.50 -8.62 4.63
C LEU A 736 -6.03 -8.57 4.79
N ILE A 737 -6.59 -7.40 5.10
CA ILE A 737 -8.04 -7.27 5.28
C ILE A 737 -8.79 -7.54 3.97
N SER A 738 -8.28 -7.03 2.84
CA SER A 738 -8.87 -7.30 1.54
C SER A 738 -8.87 -8.80 1.20
N GLU A 739 -7.78 -9.51 1.47
CA GLU A 739 -7.68 -10.97 1.27
C GLU A 739 -8.72 -11.72 2.12
N ILE A 740 -8.81 -11.40 3.42
CA ILE A 740 -9.78 -12.01 4.33
C ILE A 740 -11.21 -11.76 3.85
N CYS A 741 -11.55 -10.52 3.49
CA CYS A 741 -12.87 -10.15 2.99
C CYS A 741 -13.21 -10.86 1.67
N GLN A 742 -12.25 -11.00 0.75
CA GLN A 742 -12.44 -11.72 -0.53
C GLN A 742 -12.72 -13.21 -0.28
N ASN A 743 -11.92 -13.85 0.58
CA ASN A 743 -12.11 -15.26 0.91
C ASN A 743 -13.42 -15.51 1.66
N LEU A 744 -13.80 -14.60 2.57
CA LEU A 744 -15.09 -14.63 3.25
C LEU A 744 -16.26 -14.47 2.27
N ALA A 745 -16.21 -13.50 1.37
CA ALA A 745 -17.25 -13.29 0.36
C ALA A 745 -17.44 -14.54 -0.51
N LYS A 746 -16.33 -15.16 -0.92
CA LYS A 746 -16.34 -16.41 -1.70
C LYS A 746 -16.94 -17.58 -0.90
N ALA A 747 -16.46 -17.80 0.32
CA ALA A 747 -16.94 -18.90 1.18
C ALA A 747 -18.42 -18.72 1.59
N ALA A 748 -18.85 -17.48 1.81
CA ALA A 748 -20.24 -17.13 2.12
C ALA A 748 -21.17 -17.42 0.94
N ALA A 749 -20.74 -17.10 -0.29
CA ALA A 749 -21.48 -17.44 -1.50
C ALA A 749 -21.62 -18.97 -1.67
N GLU A 750 -20.56 -19.74 -1.42
CA GLU A 750 -20.58 -21.20 -1.53
C GLU A 750 -21.46 -21.87 -0.46
N THR A 751 -21.45 -21.34 0.76
CA THR A 751 -22.22 -21.89 1.90
C THR A 751 -23.65 -21.34 1.99
N ASN A 752 -24.03 -20.42 1.08
CA ASN A 752 -25.29 -19.69 1.11
C ASN A 752 -25.56 -19.04 2.47
N LYS A 753 -24.54 -18.36 3.01
CA LYS A 753 -24.59 -17.62 4.28
C LYS A 753 -24.40 -16.14 4.03
N THR A 754 -25.03 -15.32 4.85
CA THR A 754 -24.77 -13.87 4.93
C THR A 754 -23.96 -13.57 6.19
N PHE A 755 -23.16 -12.51 6.15
CA PHE A 755 -22.32 -12.12 7.29
C PHE A 755 -22.20 -10.60 7.41
N GLN A 756 -21.80 -10.16 8.60
CA GLN A 756 -21.48 -8.80 8.96
C GLN A 756 -20.06 -8.76 9.54
N ILE A 757 -19.26 -7.79 9.11
CA ILE A 757 -17.90 -7.61 9.62
C ILE A 757 -17.89 -6.68 10.83
N VAL A 758 -17.20 -7.12 11.89
CA VAL A 758 -16.80 -6.26 13.01
C VAL A 758 -15.27 -6.20 13.04
N LEU A 759 -14.71 -5.03 12.76
CA LEU A 759 -13.28 -4.75 12.91
C LEU A 759 -13.04 -4.38 14.37
N ARG A 760 -12.66 -5.38 15.17
CA ARG A 760 -12.37 -5.17 16.58
C ARG A 760 -10.97 -4.57 16.71
N GLY A 761 -10.90 -3.44 17.39
CA GLY A 761 -9.68 -2.65 17.57
C GLY A 761 -9.30 -2.48 19.04
N ASP A 762 -8.24 -1.71 19.28
CA ASP A 762 -7.86 -1.32 20.64
C ASP A 762 -8.92 -0.40 21.23
N SER A 763 -9.36 -0.72 22.44
CA SER A 763 -10.26 0.17 23.19
C SER A 763 -9.64 1.55 23.44
N THR A 764 -8.30 1.68 23.43
CA THR A 764 -7.63 2.99 23.53
C THR A 764 -7.35 3.64 22.17
N LEU A 765 -8.13 3.30 21.14
CA LEU A 765 -8.13 3.92 19.80
C LEU A 765 -6.89 3.66 18.93
N ARG A 766 -5.94 2.83 19.37
CA ARG A 766 -4.78 2.48 18.54
C ARG A 766 -5.13 1.44 17.48
N GLY A 767 -4.48 1.54 16.32
CA GLY A 767 -4.64 0.65 15.18
C GLY A 767 -5.02 1.39 13.90
N HIS A 768 -5.15 0.61 12.83
CA HIS A 768 -5.41 1.06 11.45
C HIS A 768 -6.88 1.43 11.26
N PHE A 769 -7.29 2.59 11.79
CA PHE A 769 -8.70 3.01 11.78
C PHE A 769 -9.29 3.12 10.38
N LEU A 770 -8.64 3.88 9.48
CA LEU A 770 -9.14 4.07 8.12
C LEU A 770 -8.89 2.83 7.28
N GLU A 771 -7.67 2.33 7.32
CA GLU A 771 -7.18 1.37 6.34
C GLU A 771 -7.97 0.07 6.37
N GLU A 772 -8.32 -0.43 7.57
CA GLU A 772 -9.12 -1.64 7.70
C GLU A 772 -10.58 -1.44 7.26
N LEU A 773 -11.17 -0.28 7.57
CA LEU A 773 -12.55 0.05 7.18
C LEU A 773 -12.68 0.23 5.67
N GLU A 774 -11.76 0.98 5.06
CA GLU A 774 -11.70 1.20 3.61
C GLU A 774 -11.50 -0.12 2.86
N SER A 775 -10.55 -0.95 3.29
CA SER A 775 -10.30 -2.24 2.62
C SER A 775 -11.49 -3.20 2.69
N ALA A 776 -12.19 -3.24 3.83
CA ALA A 776 -13.42 -4.03 3.93
C ALA A 776 -14.53 -3.48 3.01
N GLU A 777 -14.70 -2.16 2.95
CA GLU A 777 -15.70 -1.50 2.10
C GLU A 777 -15.40 -1.62 0.59
N GLU A 778 -14.12 -1.53 0.19
CA GLU A 778 -13.67 -1.71 -1.20
C GLU A 778 -14.02 -3.11 -1.74
N VAL A 779 -13.94 -4.14 -0.87
CA VAL A 779 -14.23 -5.52 -1.26
C VAL A 779 -15.71 -5.88 -1.13
N LEU A 780 -16.36 -5.46 -0.04
CA LEU A 780 -17.74 -5.86 0.28
C LEU A 780 -18.81 -4.87 -0.21
N GLY A 781 -18.37 -3.71 -0.70
CA GLY A 781 -19.19 -2.61 -1.20
C GLY A 781 -19.61 -1.61 -0.12
N GLU A 782 -20.04 -0.43 -0.57
CA GLU A 782 -20.41 0.70 0.29
C GLU A 782 -21.44 0.36 1.38
N VAL A 783 -21.21 0.84 2.60
CA VAL A 783 -22.15 0.68 3.73
C VAL A 783 -22.95 1.96 4.01
N ASP A 784 -23.99 1.85 4.83
CA ASP A 784 -24.78 3.01 5.26
C ASP A 784 -24.01 3.90 6.22
N ALA A 785 -23.28 3.30 7.16
CA ALA A 785 -22.44 4.04 8.08
C ALA A 785 -21.30 3.18 8.66
N TRP A 786 -20.24 3.86 9.09
CA TRP A 786 -19.22 3.28 9.97
C TRP A 786 -19.61 3.56 11.43
N ILE A 787 -19.56 2.55 12.29
CA ILE A 787 -19.90 2.65 13.70
C ILE A 787 -18.62 2.60 14.52
N LEU A 788 -18.36 3.63 15.33
CA LEU A 788 -17.22 3.70 16.25
C LEU A 788 -17.69 3.53 17.70
N ALA A 789 -17.40 2.37 18.29
CA ALA A 789 -17.84 1.99 19.64
C ALA A 789 -16.68 1.39 20.48
N PRO A 790 -15.72 2.21 20.97
CA PRO A 790 -14.50 1.73 21.65
C PRO A 790 -14.70 1.31 23.11
N PHE A 791 -15.92 1.40 23.65
CA PHE A 791 -16.22 1.11 25.06
C PHE A 791 -15.76 -0.27 25.52
N PHE A 792 -15.18 -0.34 26.73
CA PHE A 792 -14.76 -1.58 27.36
C PHE A 792 -14.69 -1.43 28.89
N TYR A 793 -15.73 -1.89 29.58
CA TYR A 793 -15.91 -1.69 31.03
C TYR A 793 -14.79 -2.32 31.87
N GLN A 794 -14.40 -3.58 31.60
CA GLN A 794 -13.36 -4.29 32.36
C GLN A 794 -11.97 -3.66 32.13
N GLY A 795 -11.79 -2.95 31.02
CA GLY A 795 -10.63 -2.10 30.79
C GLY A 795 -10.76 -0.70 31.41
N GLY A 796 -11.91 -0.32 31.97
CA GLY A 796 -12.15 1.05 32.41
C GLY A 796 -12.17 2.06 31.25
N ARG A 797 -12.66 1.66 30.07
CA ARG A 797 -12.80 2.54 28.90
C ARG A 797 -14.25 2.99 28.77
N TYR A 798 -14.48 4.30 28.81
CA TYR A 798 -15.80 4.93 28.82
C TYR A 798 -15.92 5.93 27.68
N THR A 799 -17.10 6.05 27.07
CA THR A 799 -17.39 7.12 26.11
C THR A 799 -18.58 7.91 26.60
N ILE A 800 -18.35 9.17 26.99
CA ILE A 800 -19.35 10.06 27.59
C ILE A 800 -19.26 11.41 26.87
N ASP A 801 -20.40 11.89 26.35
CA ASP A 801 -20.50 13.12 25.54
C ASP A 801 -19.49 13.16 24.37
N ASP A 802 -19.37 12.01 23.71
CA ASP A 802 -18.44 11.69 22.63
C ASP A 802 -16.95 11.72 23.04
N VAL A 803 -16.62 12.00 24.30
CA VAL A 803 -15.25 11.96 24.80
C VAL A 803 -14.93 10.56 25.31
N HIS A 804 -13.84 10.00 24.81
CA HIS A 804 -13.34 8.72 25.24
C HIS A 804 -12.36 8.89 26.41
N TYR A 805 -12.59 8.13 27.48
CA TYR A 805 -11.84 8.18 28.73
C TYR A 805 -11.25 6.82 29.08
N VAL A 806 -10.09 6.86 29.72
CA VAL A 806 -9.46 5.72 30.39
C VAL A 806 -9.49 5.98 31.90
N ALA A 807 -10.07 5.07 32.66
CA ALA A 807 -10.10 5.15 34.10
C ALA A 807 -8.74 4.79 34.70
N GLU A 808 -8.19 5.72 35.48
CA GLU A 808 -7.01 5.52 36.31
C GLU A 808 -7.42 5.74 37.78
N LYS A 809 -7.60 4.64 38.52
CA LYS A 809 -8.16 4.65 39.88
C LYS A 809 -9.56 5.28 39.89
N ASP A 810 -9.78 6.35 40.66
CA ASP A 810 -11.06 7.05 40.79
C ASP A 810 -11.21 8.23 39.79
N VAL A 811 -10.35 8.33 38.76
CA VAL A 811 -10.35 9.43 37.78
C VAL A 811 -10.54 8.90 36.35
N LEU A 812 -11.43 9.52 35.58
CA LEU A 812 -11.57 9.37 34.14
C LEU A 812 -10.60 10.33 33.43
N VAL A 813 -9.52 9.79 32.87
CA VAL A 813 -8.52 10.56 32.13
C VAL A 813 -8.90 10.56 30.64
N PRO A 814 -8.99 11.73 29.96
CA PRO A 814 -9.24 11.78 28.53
C PRO A 814 -8.20 10.96 27.77
N ALA A 815 -8.62 10.14 26.80
CA ALA A 815 -7.74 9.17 26.14
C ALA A 815 -6.47 9.81 25.55
N SER A 816 -6.56 11.02 25.00
CA SER A 816 -5.42 11.77 24.44
C SER A 816 -4.38 12.24 25.47
N GLN A 817 -4.72 12.25 26.76
CA GLN A 817 -3.80 12.57 27.86
C GLN A 817 -3.11 11.33 28.43
N THR A 818 -3.47 10.14 27.95
CA THR A 818 -2.84 8.90 28.38
C THR A 818 -1.58 8.60 27.57
N PRO A 819 -0.65 7.78 28.09
CA PRO A 819 0.50 7.32 27.31
C PRO A 819 0.13 6.60 26.01
N PHE A 820 -1.09 6.05 25.89
CA PHE A 820 -1.55 5.36 24.68
C PHE A 820 -1.66 6.30 23.47
N ALA A 821 -1.95 7.58 23.71
CA ALA A 821 -2.06 8.59 22.67
C ALA A 821 -0.69 9.05 22.14
N GLN A 822 0.39 8.78 22.88
CA GLN A 822 1.77 9.10 22.50
C GLN A 822 2.46 7.93 21.77
N ASP A 823 1.70 6.92 21.34
CA ASP A 823 2.20 5.79 20.57
C ASP A 823 2.88 6.27 19.28
N ALA A 824 4.10 5.80 19.02
CA ALA A 824 4.91 6.26 17.89
C ALA A 824 4.30 5.89 16.52
N THR A 825 3.43 4.87 16.47
CA THR A 825 2.80 4.37 15.24
C THR A 825 1.35 4.82 15.13
N PHE A 826 0.59 4.72 16.22
CA PHE A 826 -0.86 4.94 16.22
C PHE A 826 -1.31 6.13 17.08
N GLY A 827 -0.38 6.99 17.49
CA GLY A 827 -0.65 8.13 18.38
C GLY A 827 -1.71 9.09 17.82
N TYR A 828 -2.38 9.80 18.71
CA TYR A 828 -3.48 10.71 18.38
C TYR A 828 -3.58 11.86 19.38
N ALA A 829 -4.21 12.96 18.99
CA ALA A 829 -4.31 14.15 19.82
C ALA A 829 -5.70 14.38 20.41
N SER A 830 -6.74 13.78 19.82
CA SER A 830 -8.14 14.05 20.16
C SER A 830 -8.75 12.98 21.09
N SER A 831 -9.36 13.41 22.20
CA SER A 831 -10.17 12.53 23.07
C SER A 831 -11.65 12.49 22.66
N ASN A 832 -12.16 13.54 22.01
CA ASN A 832 -13.49 13.52 21.43
C ASN A 832 -13.47 12.67 20.16
N LEU A 833 -14.31 11.64 20.09
CA LEU A 833 -14.29 10.68 19.01
C LEU A 833 -14.68 11.29 17.66
N ARG A 834 -15.46 12.37 17.66
CA ARG A 834 -15.78 13.11 16.42
C ARG A 834 -14.54 13.83 15.87
N ASP A 835 -13.77 14.42 16.77
CA ASP A 835 -12.51 15.10 16.45
C ASP A 835 -11.44 14.08 16.04
N TYR A 836 -11.36 12.95 16.73
CA TYR A 836 -10.50 11.82 16.40
C TYR A 836 -10.76 11.30 14.98
N ILE A 837 -12.04 11.17 14.58
CA ILE A 837 -12.39 10.77 13.22
C ILE A 837 -11.83 11.79 12.21
N LEU A 838 -11.99 13.09 12.43
CA LEU A 838 -11.45 14.13 11.53
C LEU A 838 -9.91 14.10 11.49
N GLU A 839 -9.28 13.95 12.65
CA GLU A 839 -7.83 13.83 12.79
C GLU A 839 -7.28 12.65 11.97
N LYS A 840 -7.91 11.48 12.09
CA LYS A 840 -7.47 10.26 11.39
C LYS A 840 -7.89 10.20 9.93
N SER A 841 -8.95 10.90 9.55
CA SER A 841 -9.54 10.83 8.21
C SER A 841 -9.11 11.93 7.24
N GLY A 842 -8.38 12.95 7.73
CA GLY A 842 -7.94 14.05 6.89
C GLY A 842 -9.12 14.80 6.29
N THR A 843 -9.25 14.78 4.96
CA THR A 843 -10.35 15.43 4.23
C THR A 843 -11.49 14.47 3.85
N ARG A 844 -11.44 13.19 4.26
CA ARG A 844 -12.43 12.18 3.88
C ARG A 844 -13.83 12.47 4.45
N PHE A 845 -13.88 12.98 5.68
CA PHE A 845 -15.13 13.34 6.36
C PHE A 845 -15.11 14.80 6.79
N THR A 846 -16.30 15.39 6.87
CA THR A 846 -16.54 16.70 7.47
C THR A 846 -17.36 16.54 8.76
N PRO A 847 -17.42 17.57 9.63
CA PRO A 847 -18.21 17.49 10.87
C PRO A 847 -19.70 17.14 10.66
N LYS A 848 -20.25 17.35 9.46
CA LYS A 848 -21.65 17.03 9.12
C LYS A 848 -21.87 15.54 8.86
N ASP A 849 -20.82 14.82 8.48
CA ASP A 849 -20.86 13.39 8.17
C ASP A 849 -20.72 12.54 9.44
N ILE A 850 -20.42 13.17 10.57
CA ILE A 850 -20.20 12.50 11.85
C ILE A 850 -21.41 12.71 12.74
N HIS A 851 -22.00 11.62 13.23
CA HIS A 851 -23.16 11.61 14.11
C HIS A 851 -22.87 10.86 15.41
N SER A 852 -23.76 10.98 16.38
CA SER A 852 -23.59 10.36 17.69
C SER A 852 -24.88 9.69 18.14
N ILE A 853 -24.76 8.49 18.70
CA ILE A 853 -25.77 7.86 19.56
C ILE A 853 -25.38 8.20 21.01
N THR A 854 -26.23 8.99 21.65
CA THR A 854 -25.96 9.53 23.00
C THR A 854 -26.36 8.54 24.09
N LEU A 855 -25.86 8.76 25.32
CA LEU A 855 -26.33 7.98 26.49
C LEU A 855 -27.83 8.18 26.75
N SER A 856 -28.41 9.34 26.39
CA SER A 856 -29.85 9.56 26.49
C SER A 856 -30.63 8.75 25.48
N ASP A 857 -30.17 8.67 24.22
CA ASP A 857 -30.80 7.81 23.19
C ASP A 857 -30.86 6.36 23.67
N ILE A 858 -29.77 5.89 24.30
CA ILE A 858 -29.63 4.53 24.82
C ILE A 858 -30.46 4.31 26.09
N ARG A 859 -30.18 5.06 27.17
CA ARG A 859 -30.72 4.77 28.51
C ARG A 859 -32.18 5.21 28.70
N LEU A 860 -32.61 6.28 28.00
CA LEU A 860 -33.98 6.77 28.09
C LEU A 860 -34.85 6.29 26.92
N GLY A 861 -34.26 6.10 25.74
CA GLY A 861 -34.96 5.73 24.52
C GLY A 861 -34.99 4.23 24.22
N GLY A 862 -34.06 3.44 24.78
CA GLY A 862 -33.99 2.00 24.56
C GLY A 862 -33.61 1.59 23.12
N PRO A 863 -33.67 0.28 22.81
CA PRO A 863 -33.30 -0.25 21.50
C PRO A 863 -34.06 0.38 20.33
N GLU A 864 -35.35 0.69 20.53
CA GLU A 864 -36.21 1.29 19.51
C GLU A 864 -35.72 2.68 19.10
N LYS A 865 -35.32 3.51 20.08
CA LYS A 865 -34.80 4.85 19.77
C LYS A 865 -33.45 4.79 19.07
N VAL A 866 -32.59 3.86 19.48
CA VAL A 866 -31.31 3.62 18.79
C VAL A 866 -31.55 3.24 17.33
N ALA A 867 -32.48 2.31 17.07
CA ALA A 867 -32.82 1.90 15.71
C ALA A 867 -33.38 3.07 14.87
N GLU A 868 -34.29 3.86 15.44
CA GLU A 868 -34.86 5.06 14.80
C GLU A 868 -33.76 6.04 14.37
N ARG A 869 -32.78 6.30 15.24
CA ARG A 869 -31.66 7.23 14.96
C ARG A 869 -30.76 6.70 13.86
N LEU A 870 -30.37 5.43 13.95
CA LEU A 870 -29.52 4.78 12.94
C LEU A 870 -30.17 4.79 11.55
N LEU A 871 -31.50 4.62 11.47
CA LEU A 871 -32.24 4.68 10.21
C LEU A 871 -32.28 6.09 9.58
N GLN A 872 -32.17 7.15 10.39
CA GLN A 872 -32.23 8.55 9.94
C GLN A 872 -30.91 9.10 9.43
N PHE A 873 -29.77 8.50 9.81
CA PHE A 873 -28.46 9.04 9.41
C PHE A 873 -28.22 8.88 7.90
N PRO A 874 -27.64 9.89 7.22
CA PRO A 874 -27.30 9.81 5.80
C PRO A 874 -26.36 8.65 5.48
N LYS A 875 -26.48 8.09 4.27
CA LYS A 875 -25.53 7.08 3.78
C LYS A 875 -24.12 7.66 3.69
N GLY A 876 -23.12 6.90 4.13
CA GLY A 876 -21.71 7.30 4.18
C GLY A 876 -21.31 8.01 5.48
N SER A 877 -22.18 8.01 6.49
CA SER A 877 -21.90 8.65 7.78
C SER A 877 -20.92 7.85 8.64
N VAL A 878 -20.31 8.51 9.63
CA VAL A 878 -19.61 7.86 10.75
C VAL A 878 -20.37 8.14 12.03
N VAL A 879 -20.69 7.11 12.81
CA VAL A 879 -21.53 7.20 14.02
C VAL A 879 -20.72 6.83 15.25
N VAL A 880 -20.57 7.78 16.17
CA VAL A 880 -19.96 7.57 17.49
C VAL A 880 -21.00 6.99 18.45
N VAL A 881 -20.62 5.96 19.21
CA VAL A 881 -21.49 5.33 20.22
C VAL A 881 -20.97 5.65 21.62
N ASN A 882 -21.83 6.28 22.43
CA ASN A 882 -21.55 6.54 23.83
C ASN A 882 -21.95 5.35 24.69
N ALA A 883 -21.14 5.00 25.69
CA ALA A 883 -21.44 3.94 26.63
C ALA A 883 -20.62 4.13 27.91
N ALA A 884 -21.27 3.90 29.05
CA ALA A 884 -20.64 3.96 30.37
C ALA A 884 -20.98 2.75 31.27
N ALA A 885 -21.79 1.82 30.79
CA ALA A 885 -22.13 0.55 31.41
C ALA A 885 -22.30 -0.54 30.35
N GLU A 886 -22.13 -1.82 30.73
CA GLU A 886 -22.30 -2.95 29.79
C GLU A 886 -23.73 -3.03 29.22
N SER A 887 -24.73 -2.65 30.01
CA SER A 887 -26.13 -2.53 29.58
C SER A 887 -26.32 -1.54 28.43
N ASP A 888 -25.51 -0.47 28.37
CA ASP A 888 -25.61 0.52 27.30
C ASP A 888 -25.24 -0.11 25.94
N MET A 889 -24.22 -0.97 25.95
CA MET A 889 -23.77 -1.68 24.76
C MET A 889 -24.78 -2.76 24.33
N ALA A 890 -25.43 -3.42 25.29
CA ALA A 890 -26.52 -4.37 24.99
C ALA A 890 -27.72 -3.68 24.32
N VAL A 891 -28.15 -2.52 24.84
CA VAL A 891 -29.21 -1.72 24.23
C VAL A 891 -28.82 -1.24 22.83
N PHE A 892 -27.60 -0.72 22.66
CA PHE A 892 -27.10 -0.31 21.36
C PHE A 892 -27.09 -1.46 20.35
N ALA A 893 -26.57 -2.63 20.75
CA ALA A 893 -26.51 -3.81 19.89
C ALA A 893 -27.92 -4.27 19.45
N ALA A 894 -28.90 -4.27 20.35
CA ALA A 894 -30.29 -4.59 20.01
C ALA A 894 -30.88 -3.59 18.99
N GLY A 895 -30.64 -2.29 19.18
CA GLY A 895 -31.08 -1.26 18.23
C GLY A 895 -30.39 -1.36 16.86
N ALA A 896 -29.10 -1.67 16.84
CA ALA A 896 -28.34 -1.90 15.62
C ALA A 896 -28.87 -3.10 14.83
N ILE A 897 -29.14 -4.24 15.51
CA ILE A 897 -29.78 -5.42 14.90
C ILE A 897 -31.13 -5.04 14.29
N SER A 898 -31.94 -4.26 15.02
CA SER A 898 -33.25 -3.81 14.52
C SER A 898 -33.10 -2.93 13.27
N ALA A 899 -32.14 -2.00 13.23
CA ALA A 899 -31.88 -1.19 12.04
C ALA A 899 -31.38 -2.03 10.84
N GLU A 900 -30.53 -3.02 11.08
CA GLU A 900 -30.06 -3.97 10.06
C GLU A 900 -31.20 -4.81 9.48
N GLN A 901 -32.16 -5.23 10.30
CA GLN A 901 -33.37 -5.92 9.85
C GLN A 901 -34.25 -5.06 8.92
N HIS A 902 -34.09 -3.73 8.97
CA HIS A 902 -34.71 -2.79 8.05
C HIS A 902 -33.84 -2.48 6.82
N GLY A 903 -32.81 -3.29 6.56
CA GLY A 903 -32.00 -3.25 5.34
C GLY A 903 -30.74 -2.38 5.41
N LYS A 904 -30.42 -1.81 6.57
CA LYS A 904 -29.18 -1.05 6.76
C LYS A 904 -27.96 -1.97 6.86
N ARG A 905 -26.82 -1.52 6.33
CA ARG A 905 -25.53 -2.21 6.45
C ARG A 905 -24.52 -1.31 7.12
N TYR A 906 -23.75 -1.85 8.07
CA TYR A 906 -22.77 -1.08 8.84
C TYR A 906 -21.41 -1.77 8.91
N LEU A 907 -20.33 -1.00 8.89
CA LEU A 907 -19.03 -1.52 9.34
C LEU A 907 -18.77 -1.05 10.76
N TYR A 908 -18.25 -1.93 11.61
CA TYR A 908 -18.08 -1.67 13.03
C TYR A 908 -16.61 -1.59 13.38
N ARG A 909 -16.15 -0.47 13.95
CA ARG A 909 -14.86 -0.33 14.65
C ARG A 909 -15.11 -0.27 16.15
N THR A 910 -14.73 -1.33 16.88
CA THR A 910 -15.23 -1.52 18.25
C THR A 910 -14.19 -1.98 19.25
N GLY A 911 -14.45 -1.72 20.53
CA GLY A 911 -13.80 -2.40 21.66
C GLY A 911 -14.44 -3.77 21.93
N ALA A 912 -13.93 -4.49 22.94
CA ALA A 912 -14.35 -5.87 23.20
C ALA A 912 -15.85 -6.03 23.54
N ALA A 913 -16.44 -5.07 24.26
CA ALA A 913 -17.79 -5.19 24.78
C ALA A 913 -18.87 -5.36 23.69
N PHE A 914 -18.68 -4.72 22.53
CA PHE A 914 -19.68 -4.75 21.45
C PHE A 914 -19.88 -6.16 20.90
N VAL A 915 -18.81 -6.94 20.69
CA VAL A 915 -18.91 -8.28 20.08
C VAL A 915 -19.73 -9.21 20.96
N SER A 916 -19.47 -9.22 22.27
CA SER A 916 -20.26 -10.00 23.24
C SER A 916 -21.72 -9.56 23.29
N SER A 917 -21.99 -8.24 23.29
CA SER A 917 -23.36 -7.72 23.27
C SER A 917 -24.09 -8.07 21.97
N ARG A 918 -23.43 -7.94 20.82
CA ARG A 918 -23.98 -8.22 19.49
C ARG A 918 -24.31 -9.70 19.26
N LEU A 919 -23.67 -10.59 20.01
CA LEU A 919 -23.89 -12.04 20.02
C LEU A 919 -24.82 -12.51 21.15
N GLY A 920 -25.23 -11.62 22.07
CA GLY A 920 -26.05 -11.99 23.23
C GLY A 920 -25.31 -12.89 24.23
N ILE A 921 -23.99 -12.75 24.32
CA ILE A 921 -23.14 -13.47 25.28
C ILE A 921 -23.31 -12.84 26.67
N VAL A 922 -23.58 -13.66 27.68
CA VAL A 922 -23.73 -13.22 29.08
C VAL A 922 -22.39 -13.41 29.79
N GLY A 923 -22.08 -12.55 30.77
CA GLY A 923 -20.84 -12.66 31.53
C GLY A 923 -20.69 -14.03 32.22
N LYS A 924 -19.50 -14.62 32.11
CA LYS A 924 -19.12 -15.88 32.79
C LYS A 924 -18.07 -15.58 33.85
N ALA A 925 -18.23 -16.14 35.04
CA ALA A 925 -17.24 -15.99 36.11
C ALA A 925 -15.88 -16.61 35.71
N PRO A 926 -14.75 -16.13 36.27
CA PRO A 926 -13.44 -16.71 35.98
C PRO A 926 -13.37 -18.21 36.29
N MET A 927 -12.87 -19.00 35.34
CA MET A 927 -12.89 -20.46 35.40
C MET A 927 -11.87 -21.02 36.41
N SER A 928 -12.28 -22.09 37.10
CA SER A 928 -11.45 -22.89 38.00
C SER A 928 -10.60 -23.93 37.24
N ALA A 929 -9.60 -24.51 37.91
CA ALA A 929 -8.78 -25.57 37.32
C ALA A 929 -9.58 -26.87 37.05
N GLU A 930 -10.61 -27.13 37.87
CA GLU A 930 -11.52 -28.27 37.72
C GLU A 930 -12.37 -28.13 36.45
N GLU A 931 -12.99 -26.97 36.23
CA GLU A 931 -13.76 -26.68 35.00
C GLU A 931 -12.90 -26.73 33.72
N LEU A 932 -11.58 -26.55 33.86
CA LEU A 932 -10.62 -26.62 32.77
C LEU A 932 -9.98 -28.00 32.61
N ASP A 933 -10.40 -29.02 33.37
CA ASP A 933 -9.86 -30.39 33.28
C ASP A 933 -8.33 -30.44 33.33
N MET A 934 -7.74 -29.69 34.28
CA MET A 934 -6.27 -29.61 34.43
C MET A 934 -5.66 -30.80 35.21
N GLY A 935 -6.39 -31.92 35.36
CA GLY A 935 -5.87 -33.15 35.97
C GLY A 935 -5.82 -33.18 37.52
N TYR A 936 -6.56 -32.30 38.21
CA TYR A 936 -6.55 -32.17 39.69
C TYR A 936 -7.03 -33.40 40.49
N HIS A 937 -7.64 -34.41 39.85
CA HIS A 937 -8.33 -35.51 40.55
C HIS A 937 -7.83 -36.92 40.22
N SER A 938 -6.79 -37.08 39.39
CA SER A 938 -6.43 -38.40 38.82
C SER A 938 -5.34 -39.18 39.56
N GLY A 939 -4.68 -38.62 40.58
CA GLY A 939 -3.57 -39.30 41.28
C GLY A 939 -2.31 -39.54 40.43
N VAL A 940 -2.26 -38.96 39.22
CA VAL A 940 -1.12 -38.99 38.30
C VAL A 940 -0.26 -37.75 38.54
N ALA A 941 1.07 -37.86 38.45
CA ALA A 941 1.98 -36.71 38.56
C ALA A 941 1.61 -35.65 37.50
N THR A 942 1.21 -34.46 37.95
CA THR A 942 0.83 -33.35 37.08
C THR A 942 2.05 -32.55 36.66
N THR A 943 2.19 -32.25 35.37
CA THR A 943 3.22 -31.33 34.86
C THR A 943 2.98 -29.89 35.34
N GLY A 944 4.02 -29.06 35.30
CA GLY A 944 3.94 -27.63 35.61
C GLY A 944 3.18 -26.81 34.56
N GLY A 945 2.79 -25.59 34.92
CA GLY A 945 2.27 -24.58 34.01
C GLY A 945 3.39 -23.75 33.37
N LEU A 946 3.19 -23.31 32.13
CA LEU A 946 4.13 -22.45 31.40
C LEU A 946 3.60 -21.01 31.33
N ILE A 947 4.42 -20.05 31.72
CA ILE A 947 4.15 -18.61 31.59
C ILE A 947 5.22 -18.01 30.69
N ILE A 948 4.82 -17.30 29.63
CA ILE A 948 5.73 -16.58 28.72
C ILE A 948 5.41 -15.09 28.66
N ALA A 949 6.44 -14.24 28.75
CA ALA A 949 6.25 -12.78 28.75
C ALA A 949 7.37 -12.04 28.01
N GLY A 950 7.04 -11.51 26.82
CA GLY A 950 7.95 -10.68 26.02
C GLY A 950 7.77 -9.17 26.21
N SER A 951 6.61 -8.72 26.71
CA SER A 951 6.27 -7.30 26.80
C SER A 951 7.05 -6.55 27.90
N TYR A 952 7.46 -5.32 27.60
CA TYR A 952 8.17 -4.42 28.52
C TYR A 952 7.26 -3.32 29.12
N VAL A 953 5.94 -3.38 28.95
CA VAL A 953 5.06 -2.33 29.49
C VAL A 953 5.08 -2.30 31.03
N PRO A 954 5.01 -1.13 31.68
CA PRO A 954 5.13 -1.01 33.15
C PRO A 954 4.22 -1.95 33.92
N LYS A 955 2.98 -2.11 33.47
CA LYS A 955 2.00 -3.02 34.08
C LYS A 955 2.42 -4.48 34.02
N THR A 956 3.01 -4.91 32.89
CA THR A 956 3.51 -6.29 32.76
C THR A 956 4.69 -6.51 33.70
N THR A 957 5.60 -5.55 33.81
CA THR A 957 6.72 -5.61 34.76
C THR A 957 6.23 -5.73 36.21
N ALA A 958 5.24 -4.94 36.62
CA ALA A 958 4.65 -5.02 37.96
C ALA A 958 4.01 -6.40 38.23
N GLN A 959 3.24 -6.92 37.27
CA GLN A 959 2.58 -8.23 37.39
C GLN A 959 3.57 -9.40 37.45
N LEU A 960 4.68 -9.32 36.70
CA LEU A 960 5.76 -10.32 36.78
C LEU A 960 6.50 -10.23 38.12
N ALA A 961 6.70 -9.03 38.68
CA ALA A 961 7.32 -8.85 39.99
C ALA A 961 6.46 -9.48 41.10
N SER A 962 5.16 -9.18 41.14
CA SER A 962 4.22 -9.80 42.10
C SER A 962 4.18 -11.32 41.97
N LEU A 963 4.13 -11.86 40.74
CA LEU A 963 4.17 -13.31 40.50
C LEU A 963 5.44 -13.95 41.08
N ARG A 964 6.61 -13.35 40.87
CA ARG A 964 7.90 -13.87 41.36
C ARG A 964 7.98 -13.82 42.88
N GLU A 965 7.53 -12.72 43.48
CA GLU A 965 7.53 -12.55 44.93
C GLU A 965 6.61 -13.57 45.61
N ARG A 966 5.35 -13.68 45.16
CA ARG A 966 4.35 -14.53 45.79
C ARG A 966 4.60 -16.03 45.61
N ARG A 967 5.14 -16.43 44.45
CA ARG A 967 5.44 -17.84 44.18
C ARG A 967 6.79 -18.29 44.74
N GLY A 968 7.76 -17.39 44.88
CA GLY A 968 9.08 -17.68 45.44
C GLY A 968 9.72 -18.91 44.79
N GLY A 969 10.27 -19.83 45.61
CA GLY A 969 10.91 -21.06 45.13
C GLY A 969 9.98 -22.08 44.46
N ARG A 970 8.67 -21.81 44.36
CA ARG A 970 7.66 -22.64 43.66
C ARG A 970 7.41 -22.20 42.20
N LEU A 971 8.18 -21.22 41.72
CA LEU A 971 8.20 -20.77 40.33
C LEU A 971 9.63 -20.77 39.84
N HIS A 972 9.89 -21.51 38.77
CA HIS A 972 11.19 -21.49 38.12
C HIS A 972 11.24 -20.35 37.09
N VAL A 973 12.21 -19.44 37.21
CA VAL A 973 12.29 -18.25 36.35
C VAL A 973 13.48 -18.36 35.42
N ILE A 974 13.21 -18.29 34.12
CA ILE A 974 14.20 -18.27 33.05
C ILE A 974 14.13 -16.89 32.38
N GLU A 975 15.22 -16.13 32.47
CA GLU A 975 15.33 -14.82 31.82
C GLU A 975 16.14 -14.92 30.53
N LEU A 976 15.56 -14.45 29.41
CA LEU A 976 16.21 -14.35 28.12
C LEU A 976 16.73 -12.92 27.92
N ASP A 977 18.04 -12.73 27.84
CA ASP A 977 18.58 -11.38 27.64
C ASP A 977 18.28 -10.84 26.24
N VAL A 978 17.57 -9.71 26.18
CA VAL A 978 17.17 -9.06 24.93
C VAL A 978 18.40 -8.60 24.12
N GLY A 979 19.47 -8.16 24.79
CA GLY A 979 20.71 -7.75 24.13
C GLY A 979 21.34 -8.90 23.35
N THR A 980 21.45 -10.07 23.97
CA THR A 980 21.91 -11.31 23.31
C THR A 980 20.96 -11.76 22.21
N LEU A 981 19.64 -11.66 22.40
CA LEU A 981 18.65 -12.05 21.39
C LEU A 981 18.67 -11.18 20.12
N ILE A 982 19.05 -9.90 20.23
CA ILE A 982 19.16 -8.97 19.10
C ILE A 982 20.51 -9.13 18.36
N GLY A 983 21.50 -9.76 18.98
CA GLY A 983 22.82 -9.99 18.38
C GLY A 983 22.79 -10.94 17.16
N GLU A 984 23.80 -10.84 16.30
CA GLU A 984 24.00 -11.76 15.18
C GLU A 984 24.87 -12.96 15.63
N GLY A 985 24.38 -14.20 15.47
CA GLY A 985 25.19 -15.41 15.65
C GLY A 985 24.54 -16.55 16.45
N ALA A 986 25.33 -17.60 16.72
CA ALA A 986 24.92 -18.84 17.39
C ALA A 986 24.50 -18.65 18.87
N GLU A 987 24.91 -17.55 19.52
CA GLU A 987 24.66 -17.29 20.94
C GLU A 987 23.16 -17.13 21.25
N ALA A 988 22.39 -16.49 20.36
CA ALA A 988 20.95 -16.34 20.54
C ALA A 988 20.21 -17.68 20.48
N GLU A 989 20.66 -18.61 19.62
CA GLU A 989 20.09 -19.94 19.51
C GLU A 989 20.43 -20.80 20.74
N GLU A 990 21.67 -20.74 21.21
CA GLU A 990 22.10 -21.46 22.41
C GLU A 990 21.32 -21.02 23.66
N VAL A 991 21.05 -19.72 23.81
CA VAL A 991 20.23 -19.19 24.91
C VAL A 991 18.81 -19.76 24.88
N VAL A 992 18.21 -19.86 23.68
CA VAL A 992 16.86 -20.42 23.51
C VAL A 992 16.86 -21.94 23.76
N GLU A 993 17.84 -22.69 23.25
CA GLU A 993 17.96 -24.13 23.46
C GLU A 993 18.15 -24.48 24.94
N ARG A 994 19.00 -23.71 25.64
CA ARG A 994 19.20 -23.85 27.09
C ARG A 994 17.90 -23.61 27.86
N ALA A 995 17.18 -22.54 27.50
CA ALA A 995 15.88 -22.23 28.10
C ALA A 995 14.84 -23.34 27.85
N VAL A 996 14.81 -23.93 26.66
CA VAL A 996 13.94 -25.07 26.33
C VAL A 996 14.27 -26.29 27.19
N GLY A 997 15.55 -26.65 27.29
CA GLY A 997 16.00 -27.80 28.09
C GLY A 997 15.65 -27.64 29.56
N GLU A 998 15.96 -26.47 30.12
CA GLU A 998 15.68 -26.15 31.53
C GLU A 998 14.17 -26.10 31.82
N ALA A 999 13.39 -25.42 30.96
CA ALA A 999 11.94 -25.36 31.10
C ALA A 999 11.31 -26.75 31.02
N SER A 1000 11.75 -27.60 30.08
CA SER A 1000 11.20 -28.94 29.89
C SER A 1000 11.43 -29.84 31.11
N VAL A 1001 12.63 -29.79 31.71
CA VAL A 1001 12.93 -30.53 32.94
C VAL A 1001 12.01 -30.09 34.08
N LYS A 1002 11.90 -28.77 34.31
CA LYS A 1002 11.09 -28.22 35.42
C LYS A 1002 9.59 -28.45 35.25
N LEU A 1003 9.07 -28.33 34.03
CA LEU A 1003 7.70 -28.70 33.73
C LEU A 1003 7.44 -30.19 34.00
N GLY A 1004 8.39 -31.07 33.69
CA GLY A 1004 8.30 -32.50 33.99
C GLY A 1004 8.33 -32.83 35.48
N GLU A 1005 9.01 -32.02 36.28
CA GLU A 1005 9.03 -32.10 37.76
C GLU A 1005 7.74 -31.56 38.42
N GLY A 1006 6.79 -31.03 37.63
CA GLY A 1006 5.56 -30.44 38.14
C GLY A 1006 5.68 -28.97 38.56
N VAL A 1007 6.83 -28.33 38.31
CA VAL A 1007 7.12 -26.94 38.71
C VAL A 1007 6.63 -25.97 37.63
N ASP A 1008 5.91 -24.91 38.03
CA ASP A 1008 5.52 -23.85 37.11
C ASP A 1008 6.75 -23.06 36.63
N VAL A 1009 6.83 -22.79 35.33
CA VAL A 1009 7.98 -22.12 34.69
C VAL A 1009 7.55 -20.78 34.11
N LEU A 1010 8.27 -19.71 34.47
CA LEU A 1010 8.19 -18.40 33.84
C LEU A 1010 9.38 -18.21 32.91
N VAL A 1011 9.13 -18.08 31.61
CA VAL A 1011 10.11 -17.63 30.61
C VAL A 1011 9.82 -16.17 30.27
N MET A 1012 10.74 -15.27 30.58
CA MET A 1012 10.57 -13.85 30.34
C MET A 1012 11.81 -13.24 29.71
N THR A 1013 11.65 -12.14 28.96
CA THR A 1013 12.81 -11.37 28.48
C THR A 1013 13.45 -10.51 29.58
N SER A 1014 14.69 -10.05 29.38
CA SER A 1014 15.32 -9.09 30.29
C SER A 1014 14.56 -7.76 30.27
N ARG A 1015 14.56 -7.08 31.42
CA ARG A 1015 13.78 -5.84 31.65
C ARG A 1015 14.58 -4.58 31.27
N ARG A 1016 15.39 -4.65 30.20
CA ARG A 1016 16.05 -3.48 29.63
C ARG A 1016 15.30 -3.07 28.37
N LEU A 1017 14.79 -1.83 28.33
CA LEU A 1017 14.20 -1.30 27.10
C LEU A 1017 15.30 -1.11 26.06
N ILE A 1018 15.19 -1.83 24.95
CA ILE A 1018 15.98 -1.60 23.74
C ILE A 1018 14.98 -1.15 22.68
N ALA A 1019 14.99 0.15 22.37
CA ALA A 1019 14.13 0.76 21.37
C ALA A 1019 14.96 1.10 20.12
N GLY A 1020 14.31 1.03 18.95
CA GLY A 1020 14.92 1.44 17.69
C GLY A 1020 14.93 2.97 17.54
N SER A 1021 15.57 3.46 16.47
CA SER A 1021 15.58 4.89 16.11
C SER A 1021 14.23 5.41 15.60
N ASP A 1022 13.33 4.50 15.23
CA ASP A 1022 12.03 4.77 14.62
C ASP A 1022 11.01 3.67 14.94
N ALA A 1023 9.77 3.84 14.47
CA ALA A 1023 8.67 2.90 14.71
C ALA A 1023 8.92 1.51 14.08
N ILE A 1024 9.52 1.47 12.90
CA ILE A 1024 9.75 0.22 12.14
C ILE A 1024 10.84 -0.63 12.82
N SER A 1025 11.95 0.00 13.21
CA SER A 1025 13.04 -0.64 13.94
C SER A 1025 12.60 -1.11 15.32
N SER A 1026 11.74 -0.36 16.02
CA SER A 1026 11.13 -0.80 17.28
C SER A 1026 10.21 -2.00 17.11
N LEU A 1027 9.40 -2.04 16.03
CA LEU A 1027 8.58 -3.21 15.67
C LEU A 1027 9.47 -4.43 15.34
N LYS A 1028 10.57 -4.24 14.63
CA LYS A 1028 11.52 -5.32 14.28
C LYS A 1028 12.14 -5.96 15.52
N ILE A 1029 12.53 -5.16 16.52
CA ILE A 1029 13.03 -5.67 17.81
C ILE A 1029 11.95 -6.50 18.52
N GLY A 1030 10.70 -6.01 18.56
CA GLY A 1030 9.57 -6.76 19.10
C GLY A 1030 9.35 -8.10 18.39
N GLY A 1031 9.53 -8.14 17.08
CA GLY A 1031 9.46 -9.36 16.26
C GLY A 1031 10.55 -10.39 16.60
N VAL A 1032 11.79 -9.96 16.83
CA VAL A 1032 12.90 -10.86 17.26
C VAL A 1032 12.59 -11.49 18.61
N VAL A 1033 12.14 -10.68 19.58
CA VAL A 1033 11.75 -11.17 20.91
C VAL A 1033 10.60 -12.18 20.82
N ALA A 1034 9.56 -11.89 20.04
CA ALA A 1034 8.44 -12.80 19.83
C ALA A 1034 8.89 -14.12 19.20
N ALA A 1035 9.76 -14.07 18.17
CA ALA A 1035 10.30 -15.26 17.51
C ALA A 1035 11.11 -16.15 18.47
N ALA A 1036 11.92 -15.56 19.36
CA ALA A 1036 12.65 -16.32 20.37
C ALA A 1036 11.72 -17.05 21.34
N LEU A 1037 10.68 -16.36 21.84
CA LEU A 1037 9.67 -16.98 22.71
C LEU A 1037 8.86 -18.06 21.99
N VAL A 1038 8.56 -17.88 20.71
CA VAL A 1038 7.93 -18.92 19.87
C VAL A 1038 8.82 -20.16 19.78
N LYS A 1039 10.12 -20.00 19.51
CA LYS A 1039 11.07 -21.12 19.49
C LYS A 1039 11.08 -21.87 20.83
N VAL A 1040 11.00 -21.15 21.97
CA VAL A 1040 10.87 -21.79 23.29
C VAL A 1040 9.61 -22.65 23.38
N VAL A 1041 8.45 -22.09 23.00
CA VAL A 1041 7.18 -22.83 23.01
C VAL A 1041 7.22 -24.05 22.09
N GLN A 1042 7.83 -23.93 20.90
CA GLN A 1042 7.99 -25.03 19.95
C GLN A 1042 8.93 -26.14 20.44
N GLY A 1043 9.97 -25.77 21.21
CA GLY A 1043 10.95 -26.71 21.75
C GLY A 1043 10.45 -27.52 22.95
N ILE A 1044 9.49 -27.00 23.72
CA ILE A 1044 8.96 -27.69 24.91
C ILE A 1044 8.10 -28.89 24.47
N THR A 1045 8.59 -30.11 24.65
CA THR A 1045 7.87 -31.35 24.31
C THR A 1045 6.98 -31.85 25.44
N VAL A 1046 7.32 -31.51 26.70
CA VAL A 1046 6.51 -31.81 27.88
C VAL A 1046 5.20 -31.04 27.80
N ARG A 1047 4.06 -31.74 27.88
CA ARG A 1047 2.73 -31.11 27.86
C ARG A 1047 2.53 -30.26 29.13
N PRO A 1048 2.45 -28.92 29.04
CA PRO A 1048 2.19 -28.09 30.22
C PRO A 1048 0.75 -28.26 30.71
N ARG A 1049 0.50 -27.99 31.99
CA ARG A 1049 -0.85 -27.98 32.58
C ARG A 1049 -1.72 -26.85 32.02
N TYR A 1050 -1.10 -25.70 31.79
CA TYR A 1050 -1.66 -24.54 31.10
C TYR A 1050 -0.52 -23.74 30.45
N VAL A 1051 -0.87 -22.87 29.51
CA VAL A 1051 0.07 -21.89 28.93
C VAL A 1051 -0.51 -20.49 29.06
N ILE A 1052 0.19 -19.60 29.77
CA ILE A 1052 -0.14 -18.17 29.85
C ILE A 1052 0.83 -17.40 28.97
N ALA A 1053 0.33 -16.69 27.97
CA ALA A 1053 1.12 -15.76 27.17
C ALA A 1053 0.73 -14.32 27.49
N LYS A 1054 1.72 -13.48 27.80
CA LYS A 1054 1.49 -12.10 28.22
C LYS A 1054 2.01 -11.06 27.22
N GLY A 1055 1.08 -10.23 26.74
CA GLY A 1055 1.30 -9.16 25.75
C GLY A 1055 0.79 -9.53 24.36
N GLY A 1056 0.24 -8.57 23.61
CA GLY A 1056 -0.47 -8.82 22.34
C GLY A 1056 0.34 -9.64 21.34
N ILE A 1057 1.53 -9.17 20.94
CA ILE A 1057 2.39 -9.87 19.97
C ILE A 1057 2.79 -11.26 20.50
N THR A 1058 3.24 -11.35 21.75
CA THR A 1058 3.63 -12.63 22.37
C THR A 1058 2.48 -13.63 22.36
N SER A 1059 1.26 -13.19 22.70
CA SER A 1059 0.09 -14.04 22.73
C SER A 1059 -0.41 -14.44 21.33
N SER A 1060 -0.21 -13.60 20.32
CA SER A 1060 -0.58 -13.93 18.94
C SER A 1060 0.36 -15.00 18.40
N ASP A 1061 1.66 -14.73 18.48
CA ASP A 1061 2.71 -15.57 17.91
C ASP A 1061 2.80 -16.91 18.65
N ALA A 1062 2.61 -16.93 19.97
CA ALA A 1062 2.59 -18.18 20.72
C ALA A 1062 1.37 -19.07 20.35
N ALA A 1063 0.20 -18.50 20.09
CA ALA A 1063 -0.96 -19.28 19.65
C ALA A 1063 -0.78 -19.81 18.22
N THR A 1064 -0.39 -18.93 17.29
CA THR A 1064 -0.37 -19.19 15.84
C THR A 1064 0.88 -19.94 15.39
N LYS A 1065 2.06 -19.54 15.86
CA LYS A 1065 3.35 -20.11 15.46
C LYS A 1065 3.91 -21.09 16.49
N GLY A 1066 3.72 -20.79 17.78
CA GLY A 1066 4.18 -21.62 18.89
C GLY A 1066 3.39 -22.92 19.03
N LEU A 1067 2.08 -22.80 19.23
CA LEU A 1067 1.15 -23.91 19.43
C LEU A 1067 0.48 -24.39 18.14
N ASN A 1068 0.67 -23.68 17.01
CA ASN A 1068 0.11 -24.02 15.70
C ASN A 1068 -1.41 -24.22 15.72
N MET A 1069 -2.13 -23.37 16.48
CA MET A 1069 -3.59 -23.39 16.52
C MET A 1069 -4.13 -22.78 15.24
N LYS A 1070 -4.91 -23.51 14.44
CA LYS A 1070 -5.64 -22.95 13.29
C LYS A 1070 -7.04 -22.53 13.70
N ARG A 1071 -7.66 -23.30 14.58
CA ARG A 1071 -8.96 -23.03 15.21
C ARG A 1071 -8.92 -23.33 16.71
N ALA A 1072 -9.35 -22.39 17.53
CA ALA A 1072 -9.55 -22.59 18.96
C ALA A 1072 -10.95 -22.19 19.40
N MET A 1073 -11.41 -22.72 20.53
CA MET A 1073 -12.63 -22.32 21.21
C MET A 1073 -12.30 -21.40 22.38
N ILE A 1074 -13.00 -20.28 22.50
CA ILE A 1074 -12.90 -19.39 23.66
C ILE A 1074 -13.80 -19.98 24.76
N LEU A 1075 -13.24 -20.42 25.88
CA LEU A 1075 -13.97 -21.13 26.93
C LEU A 1075 -14.60 -20.20 27.97
N GLY A 1076 -14.05 -19.00 28.12
CA GLY A 1076 -14.33 -18.08 29.21
C GLY A 1076 -13.08 -17.29 29.58
N GLN A 1077 -12.96 -16.94 30.85
CA GLN A 1077 -11.92 -16.05 31.35
C GLN A 1077 -11.12 -16.68 32.51
N ALA A 1078 -9.83 -16.38 32.61
CA ALA A 1078 -8.95 -16.73 33.72
C ALA A 1078 -9.08 -15.73 34.89
N ALA A 1079 -9.30 -14.47 34.53
CA ALA A 1079 -9.64 -13.34 35.38
C ALA A 1079 -10.47 -12.37 34.51
N LEU A 1080 -11.15 -11.41 35.12
CA LEU A 1080 -11.96 -10.44 34.37
C LEU A 1080 -11.14 -9.79 33.24
N GLY A 1081 -11.58 -9.98 31.99
CA GLY A 1081 -10.90 -9.47 30.80
C GLY A 1081 -9.63 -10.23 30.37
N VAL A 1082 -9.41 -11.46 30.85
CA VAL A 1082 -8.28 -12.34 30.48
C VAL A 1082 -8.84 -13.65 29.88
N PRO A 1083 -8.94 -13.79 28.54
CA PRO A 1083 -9.62 -14.91 27.92
C PRO A 1083 -8.81 -16.22 27.90
N ILE A 1084 -9.53 -17.33 27.88
CA ILE A 1084 -9.00 -18.70 27.81
C ILE A 1084 -9.43 -19.35 26.49
N TRP A 1085 -8.45 -19.85 25.73
CA TRP A 1085 -8.66 -20.59 24.50
C TRP A 1085 -8.31 -22.07 24.70
N ARG A 1086 -8.95 -22.94 23.93
CA ARG A 1086 -8.59 -24.36 23.83
C ARG A 1086 -8.66 -24.81 22.37
N CYS A 1087 -7.59 -25.42 21.89
CA CYS A 1087 -7.52 -26.01 20.57
C CYS A 1087 -7.56 -27.54 20.69
N GLU A 1088 -8.49 -28.17 19.96
CA GLU A 1088 -8.67 -29.63 19.93
C GLU A 1088 -8.15 -30.28 18.63
N GLU A 1089 -7.52 -29.49 17.77
CA GLU A 1089 -6.99 -29.97 16.49
C GLU A 1089 -5.72 -30.80 16.70
N GLU A 1090 -5.60 -31.92 15.99
CA GLU A 1090 -4.41 -32.78 16.04
C GLU A 1090 -3.13 -32.08 15.58
N THR A 1091 -3.28 -31.04 14.75
CA THR A 1091 -2.16 -30.24 14.26
C THR A 1091 -1.61 -29.26 15.30
N SER A 1092 -2.34 -29.02 16.41
CA SER A 1092 -1.90 -28.11 17.46
C SER A 1092 -0.99 -28.81 18.46
N ARG A 1093 0.12 -28.16 18.79
CA ARG A 1093 1.01 -28.65 19.86
C ARG A 1093 0.28 -28.55 21.18
N HIS A 1094 0.45 -29.58 22.01
CA HIS A 1094 -0.22 -29.70 23.30
C HIS A 1094 -1.75 -29.57 23.19
N LYS A 1095 -2.34 -30.30 22.24
CA LYS A 1095 -3.80 -30.41 22.05
C LYS A 1095 -4.57 -30.46 23.37
N GLY A 1096 -5.58 -29.61 23.50
CA GLY A 1096 -6.48 -29.53 24.65
C GLY A 1096 -5.93 -28.73 25.83
N VAL A 1097 -4.68 -28.28 25.81
CA VAL A 1097 -4.13 -27.44 26.89
C VAL A 1097 -4.80 -26.07 26.91
N PRO A 1098 -5.28 -25.60 28.09
CA PRO A 1098 -5.79 -24.24 28.24
C PRO A 1098 -4.70 -23.20 27.91
N TYR A 1099 -5.01 -22.34 26.95
CA TYR A 1099 -4.16 -21.24 26.52
C TYR A 1099 -4.75 -19.91 26.95
N ILE A 1100 -4.01 -19.13 27.73
CA ILE A 1100 -4.50 -17.90 28.34
C ILE A 1100 -3.83 -16.74 27.64
N VAL A 1101 -4.63 -15.95 26.93
CA VAL A 1101 -4.21 -14.70 26.33
C VAL A 1101 -4.27 -13.63 27.41
N PHE A 1102 -3.13 -13.28 28.00
CA PHE A 1102 -3.05 -12.29 29.07
C PHE A 1102 -2.73 -10.91 28.48
N PRO A 1103 -3.68 -9.96 28.45
CA PRO A 1103 -3.44 -8.64 27.89
C PRO A 1103 -2.38 -7.86 28.66
N GLY A 1104 -1.65 -6.96 27.98
CA GLY A 1104 -0.60 -6.15 28.61
C GLY A 1104 -1.10 -5.19 29.69
N ASN A 1105 -2.33 -4.68 29.55
CA ASN A 1105 -2.86 -3.55 30.32
C ASN A 1105 -4.15 -3.86 31.09
N VAL A 1106 -4.42 -5.14 31.39
CA VAL A 1106 -5.64 -5.58 32.09
C VAL A 1106 -5.28 -6.25 33.42
N GLY A 1107 -6.17 -6.08 34.41
CA GLY A 1107 -6.00 -6.60 35.78
C GLY A 1107 -5.25 -5.65 36.72
N GLY A 1108 -5.26 -5.97 38.01
CA GLY A 1108 -4.41 -5.37 39.04
C GLY A 1108 -2.96 -5.86 38.94
N ASP A 1109 -2.08 -5.35 39.80
CA ASP A 1109 -0.67 -5.79 39.82
C ASP A 1109 -0.55 -7.26 40.27
N ASP A 1110 -1.53 -7.76 41.00
CA ASP A 1110 -1.55 -9.13 41.54
C ASP A 1110 -2.27 -10.15 40.66
N THR A 1111 -3.01 -9.72 39.63
CA THR A 1111 -3.93 -10.60 38.90
C THR A 1111 -3.22 -11.78 38.23
N LEU A 1112 -2.00 -11.61 37.72
CA LEU A 1112 -1.23 -12.72 37.14
C LEU A 1112 -0.85 -13.76 38.20
N ALA A 1113 -0.42 -13.31 39.38
CA ALA A 1113 -0.06 -14.16 40.49
C ALA A 1113 -1.28 -14.95 41.00
N GLU A 1114 -2.42 -14.27 41.15
CA GLU A 1114 -3.68 -14.88 41.58
C GLU A 1114 -4.19 -15.96 40.62
N VAL A 1115 -4.05 -15.75 39.31
CA VAL A 1115 -4.39 -16.77 38.29
C VAL A 1115 -3.49 -17.99 38.45
N VAL A 1116 -2.17 -17.77 38.56
CA VAL A 1116 -1.18 -18.84 38.66
C VAL A 1116 -1.30 -19.62 39.97
N GLU A 1117 -1.57 -18.95 41.10
CA GLU A 1117 -1.82 -19.59 42.40
C GLU A 1117 -3.09 -20.45 42.40
N ARG A 1118 -4.16 -19.95 41.78
CA ARG A 1118 -5.45 -20.67 41.72
C ARG A 1118 -5.36 -22.00 40.96
N TRP A 1119 -4.41 -22.11 40.05
CA TRP A 1119 -4.23 -23.29 39.18
C TRP A 1119 -2.93 -24.06 39.48
N ALA A 1120 -2.25 -23.73 40.57
CA ALA A 1120 -1.07 -24.45 41.02
C ALA A 1120 -1.39 -25.57 41.98
N VAL A 1121 -0.66 -26.67 41.79
CA VAL A 1121 -0.78 -27.92 42.54
C VAL A 1121 0.17 -27.90 43.73
#